data_AF-A0A6J7C9H4-F1
#
_entry.id   AF-A0A6J7C9H4-F1
#
_cell.length_a   1.000
_cell.length_b   1.000
_cell.length_c   1.000
_cell.angle_alpha   90.00
_cell.angle_beta   90.00
_cell.angle_gamma   90.00
#
_symmetry.space_group_name_H-M   'P 1'
#
loop_
_entity.id
_entity.type
_entity.pdbx_description
1 polymer ?
#
loop_
_entity_poly.entity_id
_entity_poly.type
_entity_poly.pdbx_seq_one_letter_code
_entity_poly.pdbx_strand_id
1 'polypeptide(L)'
;MRVLVIGGGGRESAIAWACKRRGHDVQILAELPDSPVADLVIVGPESALIAGVADRCAELRIPCFGPTAAVARLEGSKGFTRTLAHSLGLPSPAFHLSSSEAEALAWWRGFAKPIVVKLDGLAAGKGVIVPEGEAETLAAIRELVEQGPIVLEERLVGPECSLMAMCDGRVARPLPIAQDHKRIGEGDTGPNTGGMGAYAPAPVPYDADELTARFIQPVVDHLWEAGAPYVGVLYAGLMLTDDGPKLLEYNCRFGDPEAQAVLPLLIDDLAELALTCCNGALGERRIQSRGFACTVVAAAEGYPAMPIPGAAIEGDLHDWPDAMVFRAGTDGAMVTGGRVLAVTGLGNDLGTARAHAYQRMKAIRFDGMQVRGDIGWRSIGAGLSSYAAAGVDIDEGTRAVDQMKAAVERTHGPAVLRGVGSFGGVFSLAAIKDMDEPLLVASTDGVGTKVELAARLGKYKGVGMDIVNHCIDDVLVQGARPLFFLDYIASSKLDADQVAEVVTGMAEACEVAGCALLGGETAEMPGVYTEGSFDIAGTLVGLVDRAQMLPRGTLEDGDVLLGVASNGPHTNGYSLLRKVFAWLPMDSVPAGFYCTLGEALLRPHRNYLPVLGAAIDSGRVKALAHITGGGLPENLPRVLPESLDAVVQLGSWPIPPLFRLVQEVASLPIHELYRTLNMGIGMVAVVAVADLTAVQALIPEETWVIGRLTPPPATAPGRQVHLLPA
;
A
#
# COMPACT_ATOMS: atom_id res chain seq x y z
N MET A 1 -32.27 12.43 -25.28
CA MET A 1 -31.95 13.02 -26.59
C MET A 1 -31.55 11.91 -27.55
N ARG A 2 -31.76 12.12 -28.85
CA ARG A 2 -31.18 11.32 -29.94
C ARG A 2 -29.81 11.90 -30.27
N VAL A 3 -28.75 11.18 -29.92
CA VAL A 3 -27.36 11.60 -30.15
C VAL A 3 -26.80 10.80 -31.31
N LEU A 4 -26.28 11.51 -32.31
CA LEU A 4 -25.57 10.89 -33.42
C LEU A 4 -24.07 11.11 -33.25
N VAL A 5 -23.31 10.02 -33.11
CA VAL A 5 -21.85 10.05 -33.03
C VAL A 5 -21.28 9.71 -34.41
N ILE A 6 -20.42 10.58 -34.94
CA ILE A 6 -19.78 10.36 -36.23
C ILE A 6 -18.43 9.66 -36.04
N GLY A 7 -18.17 8.58 -36.78
CA GLY A 7 -16.96 7.76 -36.75
C GLY A 7 -17.25 6.29 -36.42
N GLY A 8 -16.26 5.56 -35.90
CA GLY A 8 -16.41 4.12 -35.63
C GLY A 8 -15.26 3.46 -34.87
N GLY A 9 -14.39 4.23 -34.21
CA GLY A 9 -13.28 3.74 -33.41
C GLY A 9 -13.59 3.62 -31.92
N GLY A 10 -12.55 3.33 -31.13
CA GLY A 10 -12.68 3.10 -29.69
C GLY A 10 -13.17 4.33 -28.92
N ARG A 11 -12.76 5.52 -29.37
CA ARG A 11 -13.27 6.78 -28.84
C ARG A 11 -14.76 6.97 -29.11
N GLU A 12 -15.24 6.73 -30.32
CA GLU A 12 -16.67 6.89 -30.63
C GLU A 12 -17.51 5.91 -29.82
N SER A 13 -16.98 4.69 -29.59
CA SER A 13 -17.56 3.74 -28.64
C SER A 13 -17.61 4.31 -27.21
N ALA A 14 -16.58 5.00 -26.74
CA ALA A 14 -16.58 5.65 -25.42
C ALA A 14 -17.56 6.82 -25.31
N ILE A 15 -17.64 7.67 -26.34
CA ILE A 15 -18.62 8.77 -26.43
C ILE A 15 -20.04 8.19 -26.38
N ALA A 16 -20.30 7.16 -27.17
CA ALA A 16 -21.61 6.53 -27.22
C ALA A 16 -21.97 5.86 -25.89
N TRP A 17 -21.01 5.16 -25.25
CA TRP A 17 -21.19 4.59 -23.92
C TRP A 17 -21.52 5.65 -22.87
N ALA A 18 -20.79 6.77 -22.87
CA ALA A 18 -20.97 7.86 -21.91
C ALA A 18 -22.35 8.53 -22.02
N CYS A 19 -22.90 8.60 -23.24
CA CYS A 19 -24.26 9.09 -23.48
C CYS A 19 -25.33 8.03 -23.14
N LYS A 20 -25.11 6.76 -23.53
CA LYS A 20 -26.07 5.66 -23.28
C LYS A 20 -26.29 5.39 -21.79
N ARG A 21 -25.25 5.45 -20.96
CA ARG A 21 -25.36 5.24 -19.50
C ARG A 21 -26.24 6.31 -18.81
N ARG A 22 -26.50 7.44 -19.47
CA ARG A 22 -27.41 8.50 -19.02
C ARG A 22 -28.81 8.41 -19.65
N GLY A 23 -29.10 7.34 -20.39
CA GLY A 23 -30.43 7.06 -20.95
C GLY A 23 -30.71 7.79 -22.27
N HIS A 24 -29.67 8.23 -22.99
CA HIS A 24 -29.84 8.77 -24.33
C HIS A 24 -29.94 7.67 -25.40
N ASP A 25 -30.68 7.97 -26.47
CA ASP A 25 -30.72 7.13 -27.67
C ASP A 25 -29.54 7.51 -28.55
N VAL A 26 -28.63 6.57 -28.81
CA VAL A 26 -27.34 6.88 -29.43
C VAL A 26 -27.06 5.97 -30.61
N GLN A 27 -26.80 6.59 -31.76
CA GLN A 27 -26.36 5.91 -32.98
C GLN A 27 -24.93 6.31 -33.32
N ILE A 28 -24.14 5.36 -33.80
CA ILE A 28 -22.80 5.60 -34.34
C ILE A 28 -22.88 5.38 -35.85
N LEU A 29 -22.52 6.38 -36.65
CA LEU A 29 -22.44 6.29 -38.11
C LEU A 29 -21.07 6.76 -38.58
N ALA A 30 -20.54 6.14 -39.64
CA ALA A 30 -19.24 6.54 -40.19
C ALA A 30 -19.26 7.99 -40.73
N GLU A 31 -20.38 8.41 -41.31
CA GLU A 31 -20.56 9.71 -41.95
C GLU A 31 -21.93 10.31 -41.58
N LEU A 32 -22.06 11.64 -41.74
CA LEU A 32 -23.33 12.34 -41.53
C LEU A 32 -24.26 12.05 -42.73
N PRO A 33 -25.45 11.46 -42.53
CA PRO A 33 -26.39 11.21 -43.62
C PRO A 33 -27.01 12.52 -44.14
N ASP A 34 -27.57 12.49 -45.35
CA ASP A 34 -28.19 13.67 -46.00
C ASP A 34 -29.38 14.24 -45.21
N SER A 35 -30.06 13.40 -44.43
CA SER A 35 -31.22 13.78 -43.60
C SER A 35 -31.12 13.11 -42.23
N PRO A 36 -30.22 13.60 -41.36
CA PRO A 36 -30.00 13.02 -40.04
C PRO A 36 -31.18 13.32 -39.12
N VAL A 37 -31.56 12.34 -38.31
CA VAL A 37 -32.59 12.46 -37.29
C VAL A 37 -31.90 12.45 -35.92
N ALA A 38 -31.42 13.61 -35.48
CA ALA A 38 -30.69 13.76 -34.22
C ALA A 38 -31.02 15.08 -33.54
N ASP A 39 -30.98 15.10 -32.21
CA ASP A 39 -31.08 16.32 -31.40
C ASP A 39 -29.69 16.93 -31.14
N LEU A 40 -28.64 16.11 -31.26
CA LEU A 40 -27.23 16.49 -31.10
C LEU A 40 -26.34 15.59 -31.97
N VAL A 41 -25.37 16.17 -32.66
CA VAL A 41 -24.29 15.45 -33.34
C VAL A 41 -23.00 15.64 -32.56
N ILE A 42 -22.25 14.56 -32.30
CA ILE A 42 -20.90 14.61 -31.71
C ILE A 42 -19.92 14.03 -32.73
N VAL A 43 -18.93 14.83 -33.14
CA VAL A 43 -17.97 14.40 -34.17
C VAL A 43 -16.75 13.77 -33.51
N GLY A 44 -16.47 12.53 -33.87
CA GLY A 44 -15.30 11.80 -33.41
C GLY A 44 -14.04 12.11 -34.22
N PRO A 45 -13.93 11.67 -35.48
CA PRO A 45 -12.68 11.68 -36.23
C PRO A 45 -12.34 13.06 -36.82
N GLU A 46 -11.03 13.34 -36.87
CA GLU A 46 -10.48 14.55 -37.50
C GLU A 46 -10.89 14.70 -38.96
N SER A 47 -11.00 13.58 -39.69
CA SER A 47 -11.38 13.57 -41.10
C SER A 47 -12.79 14.11 -41.30
N ALA A 48 -13.72 13.81 -40.41
CA ALA A 48 -15.08 14.32 -40.45
C ALA A 48 -15.16 15.81 -40.09
N LEU A 49 -14.33 16.27 -39.16
CA LEU A 49 -14.22 17.70 -38.81
C LEU A 49 -13.69 18.52 -40.00
N ILE A 50 -12.63 18.04 -40.64
CA ILE A 50 -12.03 18.69 -41.81
C ILE A 50 -12.95 18.63 -43.04
N ALA A 51 -13.75 17.56 -43.18
CA ALA A 51 -14.78 17.46 -44.21
C ALA A 51 -15.98 18.39 -43.98
N GLY A 52 -16.04 19.12 -42.86
CA GLY A 52 -17.08 20.12 -42.59
C GLY A 52 -18.40 19.54 -42.09
N VAL A 53 -18.38 18.45 -41.33
CA VAL A 53 -19.60 17.91 -40.71
C VAL A 53 -20.30 18.96 -39.84
N ALA A 54 -19.54 19.76 -39.07
CA ALA A 54 -20.12 20.83 -38.26
C ALA A 54 -20.76 21.95 -39.11
N ASP A 55 -20.12 22.32 -40.23
CA ASP A 55 -20.66 23.28 -41.19
C ASP A 55 -21.99 22.77 -41.79
N ARG A 56 -22.04 21.49 -42.15
CA ARG A 56 -23.25 20.84 -42.67
C ARG A 56 -24.36 20.77 -41.62
N CYS A 57 -24.04 20.43 -40.37
CA CYS A 57 -25.00 20.46 -39.27
C CYS A 57 -25.58 21.86 -39.04
N ALA A 58 -24.77 22.91 -39.19
CA ALA A 58 -25.24 24.29 -39.08
C ALA A 58 -26.25 24.65 -40.18
N GLU A 59 -26.02 24.22 -41.43
CA GLU A 59 -27.00 24.36 -42.52
C GLU A 59 -28.34 23.65 -42.22
N LEU A 60 -28.25 22.47 -41.60
CA LEU A 60 -29.40 21.64 -41.19
C LEU A 60 -30.03 22.09 -39.87
N ARG A 61 -29.44 23.09 -39.19
CA ARG A 61 -29.86 23.60 -37.86
C ARG A 61 -29.89 22.53 -36.77
N ILE A 62 -28.90 21.63 -36.78
CA ILE A 62 -28.72 20.60 -35.76
C ILE A 62 -27.50 20.99 -34.91
N PRO A 63 -27.61 21.02 -33.57
CA PRO A 63 -26.47 21.25 -32.70
C PRO A 63 -25.36 20.24 -32.97
N CYS A 64 -24.13 20.72 -33.17
CA CYS A 64 -22.97 19.89 -33.46
C CYS A 64 -21.83 20.21 -32.50
N PHE A 65 -21.45 19.22 -31.71
CA PHE A 65 -20.28 19.28 -30.84
C PHE A 65 -19.05 18.79 -31.60
N GLY A 66 -18.39 19.77 -32.22
CA GLY A 66 -17.21 19.59 -33.06
C GLY A 66 -16.95 20.89 -33.83
N PRO A 67 -15.68 21.31 -34.00
CA PRO A 67 -15.35 22.56 -34.65
C PRO A 67 -15.70 22.54 -36.15
N THR A 68 -15.89 23.73 -36.74
CA THR A 68 -16.03 23.89 -38.20
C THR A 68 -14.74 23.50 -38.92
N ALA A 69 -14.83 23.19 -40.22
CA ALA A 69 -13.65 22.87 -41.03
C ALA A 69 -12.59 23.98 -40.97
N ALA A 70 -13.02 25.24 -40.90
CA ALA A 70 -12.14 26.41 -40.85
C ALA A 70 -11.23 26.42 -39.61
N VAL A 71 -11.74 25.98 -38.45
CA VAL A 71 -10.96 25.94 -37.19
C VAL A 71 -10.39 24.55 -36.90
N ALA A 72 -10.94 23.49 -37.47
CA ALA A 72 -10.37 22.14 -37.44
C ALA A 72 -8.96 22.06 -38.05
N ARG A 73 -8.55 23.07 -38.84
CA ARG A 73 -7.16 23.22 -39.33
C ARG A 73 -6.10 23.29 -38.22
N LEU A 74 -6.47 23.55 -36.97
CA LEU A 74 -5.56 23.43 -35.81
C LEU A 74 -4.94 22.03 -35.71
N GLU A 75 -5.72 20.99 -35.98
CA GLU A 75 -5.23 19.62 -36.08
C GLU A 75 -4.70 19.33 -37.49
N GLY A 76 -5.35 19.89 -38.52
CA GLY A 76 -5.02 19.65 -39.92
C GLY A 76 -3.72 20.25 -40.44
N SER A 77 -3.14 21.29 -39.81
CA SER A 77 -1.88 21.92 -40.21
C SER A 77 -1.00 22.25 -39.00
N LYS A 78 0.16 21.60 -38.95
CA LYS A 78 1.16 21.78 -37.90
C LYS A 78 1.80 23.16 -38.00
N GLY A 79 2.03 23.63 -39.23
CA GLY A 79 2.59 24.96 -39.48
C GLY A 79 1.66 26.08 -39.03
N PHE A 80 0.35 25.95 -39.30
CA PHE A 80 -0.65 26.88 -38.80
C PHE A 80 -0.66 26.91 -37.27
N THR A 81 -0.73 25.74 -36.62
CA THR A 81 -0.76 25.64 -35.16
C THR A 81 0.49 26.23 -34.50
N ARG A 82 1.68 26.01 -35.06
CA ARG A 82 2.91 26.61 -34.53
C ARG A 82 2.95 28.12 -34.70
N THR A 83 2.52 28.62 -35.85
CA THR A 83 2.46 30.07 -36.10
C THR A 83 1.50 30.75 -35.12
N LEU A 84 0.33 30.14 -34.88
CA LEU A 84 -0.66 30.63 -33.93
C LEU A 84 -0.15 30.57 -32.48
N ALA A 85 0.42 29.43 -32.06
CA ALA A 85 0.95 29.30 -30.70
C ALA A 85 2.04 30.35 -30.43
N HIS A 86 2.92 30.60 -31.41
CA HIS A 86 3.94 31.63 -31.30
C HIS A 86 3.36 33.05 -31.27
N SER A 87 2.36 33.37 -32.11
CA SER A 87 1.75 34.71 -32.09
C SER A 87 1.01 35.01 -30.78
N LEU A 88 0.50 33.98 -30.12
CA LEU A 88 -0.15 34.06 -28.80
C LEU A 88 0.84 33.96 -27.63
N GLY A 89 2.14 33.79 -27.89
CA GLY A 89 3.17 33.68 -26.84
C GLY A 89 3.07 32.39 -26.01
N LEU A 90 2.47 31.33 -26.55
CA LEU A 90 2.34 30.06 -25.85
C LEU A 90 3.71 29.37 -25.76
N PRO A 91 4.06 28.75 -24.61
CA PRO A 91 5.27 27.95 -24.51
C PRO A 91 5.24 26.79 -25.51
N SER A 92 6.13 26.81 -26.50
CA SER A 92 6.23 25.81 -27.56
C SER A 92 7.70 25.59 -27.94
N PRO A 93 8.06 24.48 -28.61
CA PRO A 93 9.40 24.32 -29.13
C PRO A 93 9.74 25.43 -30.13
N ALA A 94 11.02 25.81 -30.23
CA ALA A 94 11.47 26.64 -31.33
C ALA A 94 11.23 25.89 -32.65
N PHE A 95 10.75 26.59 -33.69
CA PHE A 95 10.36 25.93 -34.94
C PHE A 95 10.74 26.74 -36.18
N HIS A 96 10.73 26.07 -37.32
CA HIS A 96 10.90 26.66 -38.63
C HIS A 96 10.04 25.94 -39.67
N LEU A 97 9.36 26.71 -40.50
CA LEU A 97 8.58 26.22 -41.63
C LEU A 97 9.44 26.28 -42.88
N SER A 98 9.49 25.18 -43.63
CA SER A 98 10.22 25.15 -44.88
C SER A 98 9.47 24.35 -45.94
N SER A 99 9.61 24.79 -47.19
CA SER A 99 9.14 24.06 -48.38
C SER A 99 10.30 23.66 -49.30
N SER A 100 11.55 23.83 -48.85
CA SER A 100 12.74 23.47 -49.64
C SER A 100 13.82 22.80 -48.78
N GLU A 101 14.47 21.78 -49.32
CA GLU A 101 15.58 21.10 -48.64
C GLU A 101 16.69 22.08 -48.25
N ALA A 102 17.06 22.99 -49.16
CA ALA A 102 18.16 23.93 -48.95
C ALA A 102 17.91 24.85 -47.74
N GLU A 103 16.69 25.39 -47.61
CA GLU A 103 16.29 26.24 -46.48
C GLU A 103 16.23 25.43 -45.17
N ALA A 104 15.62 24.24 -45.20
CA ALA A 104 15.50 23.38 -44.04
C ALA A 104 16.88 22.98 -43.47
N LEU A 105 17.83 22.63 -44.35
CA LEU A 105 19.20 22.28 -43.97
C LEU A 105 19.99 23.49 -43.44
N ALA A 106 19.80 24.67 -44.04
CA ALA A 106 20.45 25.89 -43.57
C ALA A 106 20.01 26.25 -42.15
N TRP A 107 18.70 26.19 -41.88
CA TRP A 107 18.16 26.46 -40.56
C TRP A 107 18.64 25.43 -39.53
N TRP A 108 18.52 24.13 -39.83
CA TRP A 108 18.91 23.07 -38.89
C TRP A 108 20.40 23.16 -38.50
N ARG A 109 21.29 23.40 -39.48
CA ARG A 109 22.73 23.59 -39.21
C ARG A 109 23.02 24.81 -38.35
N GLY A 110 22.24 25.88 -38.50
CA GLY A 110 22.34 27.08 -37.67
C GLY A 110 21.77 26.91 -36.26
N PHE A 111 20.74 26.07 -36.09
CA PHE A 111 20.06 25.85 -34.81
C PHE A 111 20.89 25.00 -33.83
N ALA A 112 21.72 24.08 -34.33
CA ALA A 112 22.71 23.30 -33.57
C ALA A 112 22.16 22.52 -32.35
N LYS A 113 20.86 22.20 -32.35
CA LYS A 113 20.18 21.35 -31.35
C LYS A 113 19.48 20.17 -32.03
N PRO A 114 19.17 19.08 -31.31
CA PRO A 114 18.34 18.00 -31.82
C PRO A 114 16.96 18.51 -32.24
N ILE A 115 16.44 18.01 -33.36
CA ILE A 115 15.16 18.43 -33.92
C ILE A 115 14.22 17.25 -34.15
N VAL A 116 12.95 17.59 -34.35
CA VAL A 116 11.90 16.71 -34.88
C VAL A 116 11.49 17.28 -36.24
N VAL A 117 11.33 16.41 -37.25
CA VAL A 117 10.88 16.79 -38.59
C VAL A 117 9.45 16.30 -38.77
N LYS A 118 8.53 17.21 -39.10
CA LYS A 118 7.11 16.90 -39.25
C LYS A 118 6.60 17.37 -40.60
N LEU A 119 5.76 16.57 -41.26
CA LEU A 119 5.02 17.01 -42.45
C LEU A 119 3.89 17.95 -42.04
N ASP A 120 3.76 19.09 -42.71
CA ASP A 120 2.62 19.98 -42.55
C ASP A 120 1.41 19.42 -43.32
N GLY A 121 0.27 19.29 -42.65
CA GLY A 121 -0.88 18.57 -43.16
C GLY A 121 -1.20 17.27 -42.41
N LEU A 122 -2.29 16.64 -42.82
CA LEU A 122 -2.66 15.28 -42.40
C LEU A 122 -1.79 14.26 -43.12
N ALA A 123 -1.06 13.45 -42.36
CA ALA A 123 -0.39 12.26 -42.87
C ALA A 123 -1.16 11.04 -42.37
N ALA A 124 -1.56 10.13 -43.28
CA ALA A 124 -2.09 8.82 -42.90
C ALA A 124 -0.93 7.93 -42.39
N GLY A 125 -0.38 8.22 -41.20
CA GLY A 125 0.74 7.49 -40.62
C GLY A 125 1.96 8.36 -40.25
N LYS A 126 3.17 7.92 -40.65
CA LYS A 126 4.49 8.50 -40.29
C LYS A 126 4.72 9.93 -40.82
N GLY A 127 3.95 10.91 -40.33
CA GLY A 127 4.15 12.34 -40.61
C GLY A 127 5.06 13.06 -39.62
N VAL A 128 5.70 12.33 -38.70
CA VAL A 128 6.61 12.84 -37.67
C VAL A 128 7.79 11.89 -37.55
N ILE A 129 9.01 12.40 -37.75
CA ILE A 129 10.26 11.66 -37.58
C ILE A 129 11.07 12.33 -36.48
N VAL A 130 11.52 11.53 -35.51
CA VAL A 130 12.43 11.94 -34.43
C VAL A 130 13.80 11.33 -34.74
N PRO A 131 14.64 11.99 -35.55
CA PRO A 131 15.92 11.43 -35.98
C PRO A 131 16.95 11.39 -34.84
N GLU A 132 17.85 10.41 -34.91
CA GLU A 132 19.02 10.30 -34.05
C GLU A 132 20.31 10.61 -34.83
N GLY A 133 20.92 11.75 -34.51
CA GLY A 133 22.17 12.19 -35.12
C GLY A 133 22.01 12.81 -36.51
N GLU A 134 23.15 13.17 -37.10
CA GLU A 134 23.21 14.00 -38.32
C GLU A 134 22.67 13.27 -39.56
N ALA A 135 23.06 12.00 -39.74
CA ALA A 135 22.69 11.21 -40.91
C ALA A 135 21.18 10.96 -41.00
N GLU A 136 20.56 10.58 -39.89
CA GLU A 136 19.11 10.38 -39.83
C GLU A 136 18.34 11.70 -40.00
N THR A 137 18.86 12.79 -39.44
CA THR A 137 18.21 14.11 -39.57
C THR A 137 18.21 14.58 -41.03
N LEU A 138 19.34 14.40 -41.73
CA LEU A 138 19.44 14.69 -43.16
C LEU A 138 18.45 13.85 -43.99
N ALA A 139 18.36 12.55 -43.69
CA ALA A 139 17.42 11.64 -44.36
C ALA A 139 15.97 12.05 -44.11
N ALA A 140 15.61 12.36 -42.85
CA ALA A 140 14.26 12.76 -42.47
C ALA A 140 13.81 14.07 -43.15
N ILE A 141 14.70 15.07 -43.24
CA ILE A 141 14.42 16.33 -43.94
C ILE A 141 14.14 16.08 -45.42
N ARG A 142 15.00 15.30 -46.09
CA ARG A 142 14.86 14.96 -47.52
C ARG A 142 13.57 14.21 -47.80
N GLU A 143 13.31 13.17 -47.02
CA GLU A 143 12.14 12.31 -47.17
C GLU A 143 10.83 13.11 -47.03
N LEU A 144 10.73 13.96 -46.02
CA LEU A 144 9.47 14.66 -45.75
C LEU A 144 9.29 15.91 -46.63
N VAL A 145 10.35 16.63 -46.99
CA VAL A 145 10.21 17.83 -47.84
C VAL A 145 9.82 17.49 -49.28
N GLU A 146 10.17 16.30 -49.77
CA GLU A 146 9.69 15.79 -51.07
C GLU A 146 8.17 15.53 -51.07
N GLN A 147 7.60 15.24 -49.90
CA GLN A 147 6.17 14.96 -49.75
C GLN A 147 5.33 16.22 -49.56
N GLY A 148 5.93 17.34 -49.14
CA GLY A 148 5.26 18.62 -48.96
C GLY A 148 5.99 19.55 -48.00
N PRO A 149 5.38 20.70 -47.62
CA PRO A 149 5.93 21.59 -46.62
C PRO A 149 6.16 20.87 -45.29
N ILE A 150 7.25 21.21 -44.60
CA ILE A 150 7.67 20.60 -43.33
C ILE A 150 7.80 21.64 -42.22
N VAL A 151 7.65 21.16 -40.99
CA VAL A 151 7.93 21.87 -39.75
C VAL A 151 9.13 21.20 -39.09
N LEU A 152 10.21 21.95 -38.91
CA LEU A 152 11.36 21.55 -38.09
C LEU A 152 11.17 22.13 -36.69
N GLU A 153 11.28 21.33 -35.65
CA GLU A 153 11.04 21.76 -34.27
C GLU A 153 12.18 21.31 -33.35
N GLU A 154 12.47 22.09 -32.31
CA GLU A 154 13.29 21.64 -31.18
C GLU A 154 12.73 20.33 -30.60
N ARG A 155 13.60 19.33 -30.45
CA ARG A 155 13.23 18.09 -29.77
C ARG A 155 13.09 18.34 -28.28
N LEU A 156 11.86 18.26 -27.79
CA LEU A 156 11.57 18.33 -26.36
C LEU A 156 11.81 16.98 -25.67
N VAL A 157 12.15 17.03 -24.39
CA VAL A 157 12.37 15.87 -23.53
C VAL A 157 11.60 16.07 -22.23
N GLY A 158 10.86 15.05 -21.82
CA GLY A 158 10.02 15.07 -20.63
C GLY A 158 8.94 13.99 -20.66
N PRO A 159 8.16 13.83 -19.58
CA PRO A 159 6.90 13.10 -19.66
C PRO A 159 5.85 13.88 -20.45
N GLU A 160 5.07 13.15 -21.26
CA GLU A 160 3.93 13.68 -22.00
C GLU A 160 2.66 13.61 -21.15
N CYS A 161 1.78 14.60 -21.29
CA CYS A 161 0.43 14.54 -20.75
C CYS A 161 -0.58 15.14 -21.75
N SER A 162 -1.82 14.67 -21.63
CA SER A 162 -2.94 14.97 -22.52
C SER A 162 -3.94 15.83 -21.76
N LEU A 163 -3.99 17.12 -22.09
CA LEU A 163 -4.97 18.05 -21.56
C LEU A 163 -6.14 18.17 -22.54
N MET A 164 -7.34 17.80 -22.14
CA MET A 164 -8.55 18.00 -22.95
C MET A 164 -9.48 18.98 -22.25
N ALA A 165 -10.08 19.90 -23.01
CA ALA A 165 -11.10 20.80 -22.49
C ALA A 165 -12.33 20.84 -23.40
N MET A 166 -13.51 20.93 -22.78
CA MET A 166 -14.76 21.23 -23.48
C MET A 166 -14.87 22.73 -23.72
N CYS A 167 -15.16 23.12 -24.96
CA CYS A 167 -15.19 24.50 -25.41
C CYS A 167 -16.56 24.84 -25.98
N ASP A 168 -17.12 25.99 -25.59
CA ASP A 168 -18.43 26.49 -26.02
C ASP A 168 -18.37 27.65 -27.03
N GLY A 169 -17.18 27.92 -27.56
CA GLY A 169 -16.88 29.08 -28.40
C GLY A 169 -16.23 30.23 -27.65
N ARG A 170 -16.45 30.37 -26.33
CA ARG A 170 -15.88 31.46 -25.50
C ARG A 170 -15.07 30.97 -24.33
N VAL A 171 -15.46 29.85 -23.75
CA VAL A 171 -14.92 29.34 -22.49
C VAL A 171 -14.48 27.90 -22.68
N ALA A 172 -13.31 27.57 -22.15
CA ALA A 172 -12.81 26.22 -22.04
C ALA A 172 -12.90 25.71 -20.59
N ARG A 173 -13.32 24.46 -20.41
CA ARG A 173 -13.31 23.75 -19.12
C ARG A 173 -12.59 22.42 -19.20
N PRO A 174 -11.59 22.18 -18.32
CA PRO A 174 -10.79 20.98 -18.40
C PRO A 174 -11.59 19.73 -18.05
N LEU A 175 -11.16 18.63 -18.66
CA LEU A 175 -11.40 17.27 -18.22
C LEU A 175 -10.19 16.78 -17.41
N PRO A 176 -10.31 15.67 -16.66
CA PRO A 176 -9.15 15.03 -16.02
C PRO A 176 -7.97 14.89 -16.99
N ILE A 177 -6.79 15.33 -16.55
CA ILE A 177 -5.54 15.18 -17.32
C ILE A 177 -5.29 13.69 -17.52
N ALA A 178 -5.08 13.28 -18.77
CA ALA A 178 -4.74 11.91 -19.08
C ALA A 178 -3.25 11.80 -19.44
N GLN A 179 -2.74 10.59 -19.48
CA GLN A 179 -1.48 10.28 -20.14
C GLN A 179 -1.65 9.02 -20.98
N ASP A 180 -1.17 9.06 -22.21
CA ASP A 180 -1.20 7.96 -23.15
C ASP A 180 0.11 7.15 -23.17
N HIS A 181 0.04 5.96 -23.74
CA HIS A 181 1.17 5.07 -23.98
C HIS A 181 1.27 4.75 -25.47
N LYS A 182 2.02 5.57 -26.22
CA LYS A 182 2.08 5.50 -27.69
C LYS A 182 2.76 4.27 -28.25
N ARG A 183 3.79 3.74 -27.59
CA ARG A 183 4.66 2.69 -28.12
C ARG A 183 4.00 1.30 -28.03
N ILE A 184 4.24 0.43 -29.02
CA ILE A 184 3.63 -0.91 -29.09
C ILE A 184 4.16 -1.85 -27.98
N GLY A 185 5.43 -1.73 -27.61
CA GLY A 185 6.11 -2.60 -26.66
C GLY A 185 6.16 -2.02 -25.24
N GLU A 186 6.34 -2.92 -24.27
CA GLU A 186 6.58 -2.58 -22.87
C GLU A 186 7.89 -1.80 -22.70
N GLY A 187 7.97 -0.97 -21.65
CA GLY A 187 9.10 -0.06 -21.43
C GLY A 187 9.20 1.05 -22.48
N ASP A 188 8.09 1.33 -23.17
CA ASP A 188 8.00 2.30 -24.27
C ASP A 188 8.94 2.01 -25.45
N THR A 189 9.04 0.72 -25.80
CA THR A 189 9.86 0.20 -26.91
C THR A 189 9.05 -0.03 -28.19
N GLY A 190 9.74 -0.15 -29.33
CA GLY A 190 9.10 -0.41 -30.63
C GLY A 190 8.50 0.82 -31.33
N PRO A 191 7.77 0.65 -32.45
CA PRO A 191 7.17 1.77 -33.18
C PRO A 191 6.10 2.51 -32.38
N ASN A 192 5.92 3.80 -32.72
CA ASN A 192 4.77 4.58 -32.27
C ASN A 192 3.48 4.02 -32.89
N THR A 193 2.42 4.04 -32.09
CA THR A 193 1.07 3.64 -32.46
C THR A 193 0.11 4.81 -32.23
N GLY A 194 -1.18 4.62 -32.48
CA GLY A 194 -2.20 5.57 -32.04
C GLY A 194 -2.39 5.63 -30.52
N GLY A 195 -1.81 4.69 -29.76
CA GLY A 195 -1.93 4.56 -28.31
C GLY A 195 -2.33 3.13 -27.92
N MET A 196 -1.51 2.49 -27.09
CA MET A 196 -1.70 1.14 -26.53
C MET A 196 -2.37 1.14 -25.16
N GLY A 197 -2.60 2.32 -24.59
CA GLY A 197 -3.30 2.50 -23.34
C GLY A 197 -3.25 3.96 -22.91
N ALA A 198 -4.09 4.30 -21.94
CA ALA A 198 -4.10 5.62 -21.30
C ALA A 198 -4.60 5.48 -19.87
N TYR A 199 -4.33 6.47 -19.04
CA TYR A 199 -4.89 6.52 -17.69
C TYR A 199 -5.20 7.94 -17.27
N ALA A 200 -6.13 8.10 -16.33
CA ALA A 200 -6.57 9.37 -15.81
C ALA A 200 -7.09 9.24 -14.36
N PRO A 201 -6.95 10.28 -13.52
CA PRO A 201 -6.08 11.44 -13.73
C PRO A 201 -4.59 11.06 -13.71
N ALA A 202 -3.79 11.71 -14.55
CA ALA A 202 -2.34 11.57 -14.56
C ALA A 202 -1.72 12.37 -13.40
N PRO A 203 -0.74 11.83 -12.65
CA PRO A 203 -0.12 12.52 -11.52
C PRO A 203 0.91 13.53 -12.02
N VAL A 204 0.44 14.66 -12.52
CA VAL A 204 1.28 15.79 -12.96
C VAL A 204 1.30 16.88 -11.90
N PRO A 205 2.40 17.64 -11.75
CA PRO A 205 2.52 18.69 -10.72
C PRO A 205 1.79 19.99 -11.10
N TYR A 206 0.78 19.91 -11.97
CA TYR A 206 0.06 21.05 -12.53
C TYR A 206 -1.44 20.84 -12.39
N ASP A 207 -2.16 21.92 -12.11
CA ASP A 207 -3.60 21.93 -12.09
C ASP A 207 -4.19 22.01 -13.52
N ALA A 208 -5.31 21.32 -13.77
CA ALA A 208 -5.91 21.27 -15.09
C ALA A 208 -6.52 22.61 -15.52
N ASP A 209 -7.05 23.41 -14.58
CA ASP A 209 -7.54 24.76 -14.87
C ASP A 209 -6.37 25.68 -15.20
N GLU A 210 -5.24 25.57 -14.49
CA GLU A 210 -4.01 26.32 -14.79
C GLU A 210 -3.50 26.04 -16.21
N LEU A 211 -3.37 24.76 -16.57
CA LEU A 211 -2.92 24.40 -17.91
C LEU A 211 -3.93 24.81 -18.99
N THR A 212 -5.23 24.75 -18.71
CA THR A 212 -6.28 25.21 -19.64
C THR A 212 -6.19 26.72 -19.87
N ALA A 213 -6.04 27.51 -18.81
CA ALA A 213 -5.88 28.96 -18.90
C ALA A 213 -4.61 29.35 -19.68
N ARG A 214 -3.56 28.53 -19.60
CA ARG A 214 -2.28 28.77 -20.28
C ARG A 214 -2.24 28.29 -21.74
N PHE A 215 -2.82 27.14 -22.05
CA PHE A 215 -2.64 26.47 -23.35
C PHE A 215 -3.91 26.35 -24.19
N ILE A 216 -5.10 26.52 -23.64
CA ILE A 216 -6.36 26.30 -24.39
C ILE A 216 -7.15 27.59 -24.51
N GLN A 217 -7.39 28.29 -23.39
CA GLN A 217 -8.21 29.49 -23.37
C GLN A 217 -7.70 30.60 -24.32
N PRO A 218 -6.39 30.89 -24.44
CA PRO A 218 -5.92 31.92 -25.38
C PRO A 218 -6.22 31.60 -26.85
N VAL A 219 -6.26 30.32 -27.21
CA VAL A 219 -6.63 29.88 -28.56
C VAL A 219 -8.13 30.07 -28.80
N VAL A 220 -8.96 29.71 -27.81
CA VAL A 220 -10.41 29.92 -27.86
C VAL A 220 -10.74 31.41 -28.00
N ASP A 221 -10.10 32.27 -27.20
CA ASP A 221 -10.29 33.72 -27.24
C ASP A 221 -9.91 34.30 -28.60
N HIS A 222 -8.75 33.92 -29.15
CA HIS A 222 -8.29 34.37 -30.45
C HIS A 222 -9.28 34.00 -31.57
N LEU A 223 -9.80 32.77 -31.54
CA LEU A 223 -10.74 32.29 -32.55
C LEU A 223 -12.11 32.97 -32.42
N TRP A 224 -12.55 33.24 -31.19
CA TRP A 224 -13.75 34.04 -30.93
C TRP A 224 -13.62 35.45 -31.51
N GLU A 225 -12.51 36.14 -31.24
CA GLU A 225 -12.22 37.49 -31.76
C GLU A 225 -12.14 37.51 -33.30
N ALA A 226 -11.62 36.43 -33.89
CA ALA A 226 -11.57 36.25 -35.35
C ALA A 226 -12.93 35.90 -35.98
N GLY A 227 -14.01 35.77 -35.20
CA GLY A 227 -15.34 35.44 -35.69
C GLY A 227 -15.52 33.96 -36.07
N ALA A 228 -14.65 33.08 -35.59
CA ALA A 228 -14.66 31.65 -35.85
C ALA A 228 -14.70 30.85 -34.53
N PRO A 229 -15.81 30.88 -33.77
CA PRO A 229 -15.87 30.31 -32.43
C PRO A 229 -15.57 28.80 -32.43
N TYR A 230 -14.76 28.36 -31.47
CA TYR A 230 -14.38 26.95 -31.31
C TYR A 230 -15.36 26.22 -30.38
N VAL A 231 -16.21 25.37 -30.93
CA VAL A 231 -17.13 24.49 -30.18
C VAL A 231 -16.68 23.05 -30.31
N GLY A 232 -16.49 22.34 -29.20
CA GLY A 232 -16.03 20.94 -29.22
C GLY A 232 -15.01 20.64 -28.13
N VAL A 233 -14.22 19.59 -28.32
CA VAL A 233 -13.05 19.32 -27.48
C VAL A 233 -11.83 19.94 -28.12
N LEU A 234 -11.08 20.74 -27.36
CA LEU A 234 -9.72 21.11 -27.72
C LEU A 234 -8.75 20.31 -26.84
N TYR A 235 -7.95 19.46 -27.49
CA TYR A 235 -6.92 18.66 -26.87
C TYR A 235 -5.58 19.36 -27.08
N ALA A 236 -4.83 19.58 -26.00
CA ALA A 236 -3.44 20.02 -26.04
C ALA A 236 -2.54 18.87 -25.56
N GLY A 237 -1.70 18.36 -26.46
CA GLY A 237 -0.60 17.48 -26.08
C GLY A 237 0.52 18.31 -25.48
N LEU A 238 0.93 18.02 -24.25
CA LEU A 238 1.94 18.80 -23.52
C LEU A 238 3.14 17.93 -23.17
N MET A 239 4.34 18.49 -23.31
CA MET A 239 5.58 17.92 -22.78
C MET A 239 5.95 18.68 -21.51
N LEU A 240 6.13 17.97 -20.39
CA LEU A 240 6.59 18.57 -19.15
C LEU A 240 8.12 18.60 -19.15
N THR A 241 8.70 19.74 -19.48
CA THR A 241 10.16 19.92 -19.52
C THR A 241 10.68 20.52 -18.23
N ASP A 242 12.01 20.55 -18.04
CA ASP A 242 12.63 21.23 -16.90
C ASP A 242 12.30 22.73 -16.84
N ASP A 243 12.00 23.35 -17.98
CA ASP A 243 11.55 24.76 -18.08
C ASP A 243 10.02 24.92 -17.89
N GLY A 244 9.32 23.84 -17.54
CA GLY A 244 7.86 23.78 -17.45
C GLY A 244 7.17 23.16 -18.67
N PRO A 245 5.83 23.19 -18.73
CA PRO A 245 5.05 22.57 -19.80
C PRO A 245 5.24 23.32 -21.12
N LYS A 246 5.37 22.58 -22.22
CA LYS A 246 5.46 23.10 -23.59
C LYS A 246 4.49 22.36 -24.51
N LEU A 247 3.85 23.09 -25.41
CA LEU A 247 2.84 22.56 -26.34
C LEU A 247 3.47 21.70 -27.45
N LEU A 248 3.06 20.44 -27.54
CA LEU A 248 3.43 19.51 -28.61
C LEU A 248 2.51 19.60 -29.82
N GLU A 249 1.21 19.66 -29.62
CA GLU A 249 0.20 19.67 -30.69
C GLU A 249 -1.19 20.01 -30.15
N TYR A 250 -2.08 20.40 -31.05
CA TYR A 250 -3.52 20.43 -30.79
C TYR A 250 -4.23 19.35 -31.58
N ASN A 251 -5.20 18.69 -30.95
CA ASN A 251 -6.19 17.86 -31.62
C ASN A 251 -7.58 18.46 -31.39
N CYS A 252 -8.45 18.38 -32.38
CA CYS A 252 -9.75 19.05 -32.39
C CYS A 252 -10.90 18.17 -31.90
N ARG A 253 -10.54 17.10 -31.19
CA ARG A 253 -11.39 15.95 -30.87
C ARG A 253 -10.90 15.31 -29.57
N PHE A 254 -11.70 14.43 -28.97
CA PHE A 254 -11.18 13.57 -27.90
C PHE A 254 -10.03 12.69 -28.41
N GLY A 255 -9.06 12.41 -27.55
CA GLY A 255 -7.98 11.46 -27.83
C GLY A 255 -8.47 10.01 -27.90
N ASP A 256 -7.62 9.11 -28.39
CA ASP A 256 -7.89 7.67 -28.45
C ASP A 256 -6.57 6.94 -28.13
N PRO A 257 -6.41 6.30 -26.96
CA PRO A 257 -7.46 5.85 -26.04
C PRO A 257 -7.81 6.79 -24.87
N GLU A 258 -7.43 8.08 -24.89
CA GLU A 258 -7.68 8.99 -23.76
C GLU A 258 -9.18 9.21 -23.48
N ALA A 259 -10.05 9.19 -24.50
CA ALA A 259 -11.49 9.24 -24.30
C ALA A 259 -12.00 8.08 -23.44
N GLN A 260 -11.48 6.88 -23.71
CA GLN A 260 -11.81 5.66 -22.98
C GLN A 260 -11.37 5.75 -21.51
N ALA A 261 -10.29 6.47 -21.20
CA ALA A 261 -9.85 6.68 -19.82
C ALA A 261 -10.66 7.79 -19.11
N VAL A 262 -10.94 8.89 -19.80
CA VAL A 262 -11.51 10.10 -19.19
C VAL A 262 -13.03 10.05 -19.06
N LEU A 263 -13.75 9.61 -20.10
CA LEU A 263 -15.22 9.65 -20.11
C LEU A 263 -15.86 8.77 -19.02
N PRO A 264 -15.31 7.60 -18.66
CA PRO A 264 -15.82 6.82 -17.54
C PRO A 264 -15.82 7.53 -16.20
N LEU A 265 -14.86 8.44 -15.97
CA LEU A 265 -14.73 9.20 -14.74
C LEU A 265 -15.77 10.31 -14.59
N LEU A 266 -16.42 10.73 -15.69
CA LEU A 266 -17.38 11.83 -15.66
C LEU A 266 -18.59 11.50 -14.79
N ILE A 267 -18.91 12.40 -13.86
CA ILE A 267 -20.18 12.40 -13.15
C ILE A 267 -21.24 13.13 -13.98
N ASP A 268 -20.86 14.20 -14.67
CA ASP A 268 -21.79 14.93 -15.52
C ASP A 268 -22.29 14.10 -16.72
N ASP A 269 -23.43 14.53 -17.28
CA ASP A 269 -23.96 14.00 -18.53
C ASP A 269 -23.22 14.61 -19.74
N LEU A 270 -22.55 13.76 -20.51
CA LEU A 270 -21.75 14.17 -21.66
C LEU A 270 -22.60 14.84 -22.75
N ALA A 271 -23.80 14.32 -23.05
CA ALA A 271 -24.59 14.87 -24.14
C ALA A 271 -25.21 16.21 -23.74
N GLU A 272 -25.62 16.36 -22.48
CA GLU A 272 -26.08 17.67 -21.97
C GLU A 272 -24.94 18.69 -21.94
N LEU A 273 -23.73 18.29 -21.54
CA LEU A 273 -22.55 19.14 -21.59
C LEU A 273 -22.21 19.55 -23.03
N ALA A 274 -22.21 18.61 -23.97
CA ALA A 274 -21.95 18.86 -25.38
C ALA A 274 -23.00 19.82 -25.97
N LEU A 275 -24.29 19.62 -25.68
CA LEU A 275 -25.36 20.52 -26.10
C LEU A 275 -25.23 21.92 -25.46
N THR A 276 -24.83 21.98 -24.18
CA THR A 276 -24.54 23.24 -23.48
C THR A 276 -23.42 24.01 -24.18
N CYS A 277 -22.38 23.31 -24.64
CA CYS A 277 -21.29 23.90 -25.42
C CYS A 277 -21.79 24.42 -26.78
N CYS A 278 -22.62 23.65 -27.49
CA CYS A 278 -23.25 24.10 -28.75
C CYS A 278 -24.08 25.39 -28.59
N ASN A 279 -24.62 25.62 -27.40
CA ASN A 279 -25.42 26.79 -27.08
C ASN A 279 -24.61 27.97 -26.50
N GLY A 280 -23.29 27.85 -26.37
CA GLY A 280 -22.43 28.90 -25.79
C GLY A 280 -22.72 29.19 -24.31
N ALA A 281 -23.12 28.16 -23.56
CA ALA A 281 -23.67 28.30 -22.20
C ALA A 281 -22.87 27.54 -21.13
N LEU A 282 -21.58 27.23 -21.38
CA LEU A 282 -20.76 26.47 -20.43
C LEU A 282 -20.43 27.31 -19.19
N GLY A 283 -20.19 28.62 -19.37
CA GLY A 283 -20.05 29.59 -18.28
C GLY A 283 -19.00 29.18 -17.24
N GLU A 284 -19.28 29.40 -15.96
CA GLU A 284 -18.39 29.04 -14.85
C GLU A 284 -18.54 27.59 -14.36
N ARG A 285 -19.29 26.74 -15.09
CA ARG A 285 -19.51 25.35 -14.69
C ARG A 285 -18.18 24.60 -14.62
N ARG A 286 -17.93 23.94 -13.48
CA ARG A 286 -16.86 22.94 -13.35
C ARG A 286 -17.40 21.57 -13.74
N ILE A 287 -16.66 20.85 -14.58
CA ILE A 287 -17.01 19.49 -14.99
C ILE A 287 -16.60 18.54 -13.86
N GLN A 288 -17.55 17.75 -13.36
CA GLN A 288 -17.35 16.83 -12.25
C GLN A 288 -16.89 15.46 -12.74
N SER A 289 -15.86 14.93 -12.09
CA SER A 289 -15.34 13.59 -12.30
C SER A 289 -14.96 12.94 -10.97
N ARG A 290 -14.88 11.60 -10.93
CA ARG A 290 -14.51 10.86 -9.72
C ARG A 290 -13.75 9.58 -10.03
N GLY A 291 -12.74 9.32 -9.20
CA GLY A 291 -11.96 8.09 -9.21
C GLY A 291 -10.82 8.11 -10.21
N PHE A 292 -10.28 6.92 -10.49
CA PHE A 292 -9.19 6.68 -11.41
C PHE A 292 -9.62 5.66 -12.45
N ALA A 293 -9.09 5.80 -13.67
CA ALA A 293 -9.32 4.92 -14.79
C ALA A 293 -8.00 4.53 -15.45
N CYS A 294 -7.90 3.28 -15.85
CA CYS A 294 -6.79 2.76 -16.63
C CYS A 294 -7.33 1.98 -17.83
N THR A 295 -6.98 2.42 -19.03
CA THR A 295 -7.38 1.81 -20.29
C THR A 295 -6.21 1.04 -20.91
N VAL A 296 -6.43 -0.23 -21.21
CA VAL A 296 -5.48 -1.13 -21.89
C VAL A 296 -6.04 -1.50 -23.26
N VAL A 297 -5.27 -1.29 -24.32
CA VAL A 297 -5.67 -1.61 -25.70
C VAL A 297 -5.19 -3.01 -26.10
N ALA A 298 -6.07 -3.77 -26.73
CA ALA A 298 -5.74 -4.97 -27.47
C ALA A 298 -5.63 -4.64 -28.96
N ALA A 299 -4.46 -4.88 -29.53
CA ALA A 299 -4.18 -4.66 -30.95
C ALA A 299 -4.04 -5.98 -31.71
N ALA A 300 -4.34 -5.95 -33.01
CA ALA A 300 -4.16 -7.06 -33.92
C ALA A 300 -2.67 -7.31 -34.19
N GLU A 301 -2.33 -8.54 -34.59
CA GLU A 301 -0.99 -8.87 -35.06
C GLU A 301 -0.57 -7.94 -36.20
N GLY A 302 0.72 -7.58 -36.25
CA GLY A 302 1.27 -6.73 -37.30
C GLY A 302 0.96 -5.23 -37.14
N TYR A 303 0.10 -4.83 -36.20
CA TYR A 303 -0.06 -3.44 -35.79
C TYR A 303 1.25 -2.90 -35.16
N PRO A 304 1.70 -1.67 -35.48
CA PRO A 304 1.02 -0.62 -36.24
C PRO A 304 1.25 -0.62 -37.77
N ALA A 305 2.12 -1.48 -38.30
CA ALA A 305 2.55 -1.41 -39.69
C ALA A 305 1.54 -2.03 -40.67
N MET A 306 1.20 -3.30 -40.48
CA MET A 306 0.27 -4.06 -41.34
C MET A 306 -0.59 -4.98 -40.48
N PRO A 307 -1.69 -4.46 -39.90
CA PRO A 307 -2.60 -5.24 -39.09
C PRO A 307 -3.23 -6.42 -39.84
N ILE A 308 -3.32 -7.58 -39.20
CA ILE A 308 -3.93 -8.79 -39.76
C ILE A 308 -5.38 -8.91 -39.28
N PRO A 309 -6.39 -8.75 -40.16
CA PRO A 309 -7.80 -8.94 -39.81
C PRO A 309 -8.18 -10.44 -39.85
N GLY A 310 -9.40 -10.74 -39.39
CA GLY A 310 -10.03 -12.05 -39.57
C GLY A 310 -9.92 -13.02 -38.39
N ALA A 311 -9.21 -12.66 -37.32
CA ALA A 311 -9.22 -13.44 -36.09
C ALA A 311 -10.58 -13.32 -35.37
N ALA A 312 -11.08 -14.42 -34.80
CA ALA A 312 -12.28 -14.43 -33.98
C ALA A 312 -11.94 -13.98 -32.55
N ILE A 313 -12.79 -13.13 -31.98
CA ILE A 313 -12.69 -12.63 -30.61
C ILE A 313 -13.43 -13.59 -29.69
N GLU A 314 -12.68 -14.22 -28.81
CA GLU A 314 -13.16 -15.09 -27.75
C GLU A 314 -13.29 -14.34 -26.43
N GLY A 315 -14.28 -14.74 -25.63
CA GLY A 315 -14.54 -14.16 -24.32
C GLY A 315 -15.81 -13.32 -24.26
N ASP A 316 -16.20 -12.96 -23.04
CA ASP A 316 -17.31 -12.06 -22.80
C ASP A 316 -16.88 -10.61 -23.06
N LEU A 317 -17.67 -9.88 -23.86
CA LEU A 317 -17.44 -8.47 -24.22
C LEU A 317 -18.45 -7.51 -23.57
N HIS A 318 -19.22 -7.97 -22.57
CA HIS A 318 -20.10 -7.09 -21.78
C HIS A 318 -19.31 -6.27 -20.76
N ASP A 319 -19.91 -5.21 -20.22
CA ASP A 319 -19.30 -4.46 -19.14
C ASP A 319 -19.38 -5.24 -17.82
N TRP A 320 -18.32 -5.14 -17.03
CA TRP A 320 -18.30 -5.51 -15.61
C TRP A 320 -18.52 -4.26 -14.76
N PRO A 321 -18.93 -4.40 -13.48
CA PRO A 321 -19.17 -3.26 -12.59
C PRO A 321 -17.99 -2.27 -12.55
N ASP A 322 -16.76 -2.78 -12.50
CA ASP A 322 -15.54 -1.98 -12.36
C ASP A 322 -14.66 -1.98 -13.62
N ALA A 323 -15.13 -2.54 -14.75
CA ALA A 323 -14.37 -2.58 -15.98
C ALA A 323 -15.26 -2.65 -17.24
N MET A 324 -15.02 -1.79 -18.22
CA MET A 324 -15.80 -1.69 -19.46
C MET A 324 -14.99 -2.01 -20.70
N VAL A 325 -15.67 -2.45 -21.76
CA VAL A 325 -15.05 -2.85 -23.04
C VAL A 325 -15.51 -1.93 -24.16
N PHE A 326 -14.56 -1.22 -24.78
CA PHE A 326 -14.80 -0.35 -25.92
C PHE A 326 -14.30 -1.02 -27.20
N ARG A 327 -15.19 -1.15 -28.19
CA ARG A 327 -14.86 -1.76 -29.48
C ARG A 327 -14.34 -0.70 -30.46
N ALA A 328 -13.37 -1.08 -31.29
CA ALA A 328 -12.81 -0.22 -32.33
C ALA A 328 -12.81 -0.97 -33.66
N GLY A 329 -11.72 -1.65 -34.03
CA GLY A 329 -11.61 -2.45 -35.25
C GLY A 329 -12.26 -3.83 -35.13
N THR A 330 -13.58 -3.87 -34.91
CA THR A 330 -14.36 -5.12 -34.87
C THR A 330 -15.59 -5.08 -35.76
N ASP A 331 -15.93 -6.21 -36.39
CA ASP A 331 -17.27 -6.46 -36.95
C ASP A 331 -17.87 -7.69 -36.23
N GLY A 332 -18.90 -7.47 -35.42
CA GLY A 332 -19.42 -8.49 -34.50
C GLY A 332 -18.35 -8.98 -33.53
N ALA A 333 -17.91 -10.23 -33.71
CA ALA A 333 -16.85 -10.89 -32.95
C ALA A 333 -15.60 -11.15 -33.80
N MET A 334 -15.38 -10.39 -34.87
CA MET A 334 -14.23 -10.54 -35.78
C MET A 334 -13.33 -9.31 -35.74
N VAL A 335 -12.02 -9.52 -35.79
CA VAL A 335 -11.00 -8.46 -35.91
C VAL A 335 -11.01 -7.88 -37.33
N THR A 336 -11.12 -6.55 -37.44
CA THR A 336 -11.13 -5.84 -38.73
C THR A 336 -10.12 -4.69 -38.83
N GLY A 337 -9.51 -4.27 -37.71
CA GLY A 337 -8.58 -3.15 -37.68
C GLY A 337 -7.40 -3.34 -36.73
N GLY A 338 -6.47 -2.37 -36.75
CA GLY A 338 -5.24 -2.41 -35.96
C GLY A 338 -5.45 -2.40 -34.45
N ARG A 339 -6.20 -1.41 -33.94
CA ARG A 339 -6.69 -1.42 -32.56
C ARG A 339 -8.05 -2.09 -32.56
N VAL A 340 -8.16 -3.23 -31.87
CA VAL A 340 -9.35 -4.07 -31.91
C VAL A 340 -10.34 -3.61 -30.87
N LEU A 341 -9.90 -3.53 -29.61
CA LEU A 341 -10.72 -3.12 -28.48
C LEU A 341 -9.84 -2.52 -27.38
N ALA A 342 -10.48 -1.84 -26.44
CA ALA A 342 -9.86 -1.30 -25.25
C ALA A 342 -10.66 -1.70 -24.02
N VAL A 343 -9.97 -2.06 -22.95
CA VAL A 343 -10.58 -2.38 -21.64
C VAL A 343 -10.21 -1.28 -20.67
N THR A 344 -11.20 -0.64 -20.05
CA THR A 344 -10.98 0.38 -19.03
C THR A 344 -11.42 -0.13 -17.67
N GLY A 345 -10.52 -0.20 -16.70
CA GLY A 345 -10.83 -0.48 -15.31
C GLY A 345 -10.98 0.81 -14.50
N LEU A 346 -11.84 0.79 -13.48
CA LEU A 346 -12.09 1.89 -12.55
C LEU A 346 -11.61 1.57 -11.13
N GLY A 347 -11.23 2.58 -10.35
CA GLY A 347 -10.83 2.40 -8.95
C GLY A 347 -10.81 3.68 -8.14
N ASN A 348 -10.65 3.53 -6.83
CA ASN A 348 -10.43 4.67 -5.92
C ASN A 348 -8.99 5.21 -5.99
N ASP A 349 -8.08 4.41 -6.55
CA ASP A 349 -6.70 4.74 -6.86
C ASP A 349 -6.32 4.10 -8.21
N LEU A 350 -5.21 4.55 -8.80
CA LEU A 350 -4.74 4.09 -10.10
C LEU A 350 -4.26 2.62 -10.10
N GLY A 351 -3.75 2.12 -8.97
CA GLY A 351 -3.34 0.73 -8.82
C GLY A 351 -4.54 -0.22 -8.92
N THR A 352 -5.63 0.11 -8.22
CA THR A 352 -6.91 -0.61 -8.28
C THR A 352 -7.51 -0.55 -9.69
N ALA A 353 -7.58 0.64 -10.30
CA ALA A 353 -8.10 0.80 -11.66
C ALA A 353 -7.33 -0.04 -12.68
N ARG A 354 -6.00 -0.05 -12.58
CA ARG A 354 -5.11 -0.89 -13.39
C ARG A 354 -5.36 -2.38 -13.16
N ALA A 355 -5.49 -2.82 -11.92
CA ALA A 355 -5.77 -4.22 -11.60
C ALA A 355 -7.08 -4.71 -12.25
N HIS A 356 -8.16 -3.91 -12.16
CA HIS A 356 -9.43 -4.23 -12.80
C HIS A 356 -9.33 -4.29 -14.32
N ALA A 357 -8.62 -3.35 -14.95
CA ALA A 357 -8.41 -3.33 -16.40
C ALA A 357 -7.71 -4.62 -16.88
N TYR A 358 -6.62 -5.01 -16.22
CA TYR A 358 -5.87 -6.22 -16.57
C TYR A 358 -6.61 -7.51 -16.23
N GLN A 359 -7.34 -7.56 -15.12
CA GLN A 359 -8.18 -8.70 -14.78
C GLN A 359 -9.24 -8.91 -15.86
N ARG A 360 -9.87 -7.83 -16.33
CA ARG A 360 -10.86 -7.91 -17.41
C ARG A 360 -10.24 -8.27 -18.75
N MET A 361 -9.09 -7.70 -19.09
CA MET A 361 -8.38 -8.00 -20.34
C MET A 361 -8.00 -9.49 -20.47
N LYS A 362 -7.65 -10.16 -19.35
CA LYS A 362 -7.34 -11.61 -19.35
C LYS A 362 -8.50 -12.51 -19.81
N ALA A 363 -9.73 -12.02 -19.72
CA ALA A 363 -10.93 -12.75 -20.12
C ALA A 363 -11.26 -12.63 -21.62
N ILE A 364 -10.48 -11.85 -22.38
CA ILE A 364 -10.67 -11.61 -23.81
C ILE A 364 -9.43 -12.11 -24.56
N ARG A 365 -9.63 -12.82 -25.67
CA ARG A 365 -8.53 -13.31 -26.52
C ARG A 365 -8.91 -13.29 -27.99
N PHE A 366 -7.93 -13.15 -28.85
CA PHE A 366 -8.00 -13.48 -30.27
C PHE A 366 -6.59 -13.85 -30.74
N ASP A 367 -6.51 -14.55 -31.88
CA ASP A 367 -5.23 -14.97 -32.43
C ASP A 367 -4.35 -13.76 -32.78
N GLY A 368 -3.07 -13.81 -32.40
CA GLY A 368 -2.13 -12.71 -32.63
C GLY A 368 -2.36 -11.45 -31.78
N MET A 369 -3.17 -11.52 -30.71
CA MET A 369 -3.46 -10.38 -29.83
C MET A 369 -2.21 -9.78 -29.17
N GLN A 370 -2.00 -8.48 -29.36
CA GLN A 370 -0.92 -7.69 -28.75
C GLN A 370 -1.48 -6.80 -27.62
N VAL A 371 -0.97 -6.95 -26.40
CA VAL A 371 -1.37 -6.17 -25.21
C VAL A 371 -0.12 -5.86 -24.38
N ARG A 372 0.02 -4.61 -23.91
CA ARG A 372 1.08 -4.21 -22.97
C ARG A 372 0.70 -4.53 -21.53
N GLY A 373 1.61 -5.10 -20.74
CA GLY A 373 1.45 -5.37 -19.31
C GLY A 373 1.81 -4.21 -18.36
N ASP A 374 2.36 -3.12 -18.91
CA ASP A 374 2.95 -2.02 -18.15
C ASP A 374 2.17 -0.70 -18.20
N ILE A 375 0.93 -0.66 -18.71
CA ILE A 375 0.16 0.59 -18.77
C ILE A 375 0.03 1.22 -17.36
N GLY A 376 0.40 2.50 -17.24
CA GLY A 376 0.44 3.24 -15.98
C GLY A 376 1.73 3.07 -15.16
N TRP A 377 2.74 2.31 -15.61
CA TRP A 377 3.92 1.96 -14.79
C TRP A 377 4.70 3.14 -14.21
N ARG A 378 4.83 4.27 -14.95
CA ARG A 378 5.56 5.47 -14.50
C ARG A 378 4.84 6.23 -13.38
N SER A 379 3.52 6.11 -13.31
CA SER A 379 2.68 6.88 -12.36
C SER A 379 2.70 6.33 -10.94
N ILE A 380 2.89 5.01 -10.78
CA ILE A 380 2.84 4.33 -9.48
C ILE A 380 4.00 4.80 -8.59
N GLY A 381 5.16 5.14 -9.19
CA GLY A 381 6.27 5.76 -8.49
C GLY A 381 6.12 7.28 -8.29
N ALA A 382 5.46 7.98 -9.22
CA ALA A 382 5.28 9.43 -9.17
C ALA A 382 4.24 9.89 -8.12
N GLY A 383 3.36 8.99 -7.66
CA GLY A 383 2.41 9.24 -6.58
C GLY A 383 3.01 9.21 -5.16
N LEU A 384 4.27 8.79 -5.00
CA LEU A 384 4.98 8.77 -3.72
C LEU A 384 5.59 10.15 -3.45
N SER A 385 4.79 11.08 -2.92
CA SER A 385 5.20 12.45 -2.63
C SER A 385 5.99 12.62 -1.33
N SER A 386 6.03 11.59 -0.47
CA SER A 386 6.78 11.58 0.78
C SER A 386 7.01 10.14 1.28
N TYR A 387 7.93 9.97 2.23
CA TYR A 387 8.11 8.67 2.91
C TYR A 387 6.85 8.28 3.72
N ALA A 388 6.10 9.26 4.23
CA ALA A 388 4.77 9.05 4.82
C ALA A 388 3.76 8.50 3.80
N ALA A 389 3.83 8.90 2.53
CA ALA A 389 3.02 8.30 1.47
C ALA A 389 3.42 6.85 1.15
N ALA A 390 4.61 6.39 1.59
CA ALA A 390 4.99 4.98 1.62
C ALA A 390 4.52 4.26 2.91
N GLY A 391 3.80 4.96 3.80
CA GLY A 391 3.21 4.45 5.02
C GLY A 391 4.14 4.45 6.25
N VAL A 392 5.09 5.40 6.33
CA VAL A 392 5.93 5.58 7.53
C VAL A 392 5.85 7.03 8.01
N ASP A 393 5.23 7.26 9.17
CA ASP A 393 5.03 8.58 9.77
C ASP A 393 6.08 8.89 10.84
N ILE A 394 7.07 9.72 10.47
CA ILE A 394 8.17 10.13 11.35
C ILE A 394 7.66 11.07 12.47
N ASP A 395 6.60 11.85 12.21
CA ASP A 395 6.06 12.81 13.18
C ASP A 395 5.31 12.08 14.30
N GLU A 396 4.55 11.02 13.98
CA GLU A 396 3.95 10.14 14.98
C GLU A 396 4.99 9.41 15.83
N GLY A 397 6.12 9.01 15.23
CA GLY A 397 7.26 8.46 15.98
C GLY A 397 7.81 9.43 17.02
N THR A 398 7.94 10.71 16.64
CA THR A 398 8.40 11.77 17.55
C THR A 398 7.40 12.00 18.70
N ARG A 399 6.10 12.02 18.38
CA ARG A 399 5.02 12.17 19.39
C ARG A 399 5.06 11.05 20.43
N ALA A 400 5.30 9.81 20.00
CA ALA A 400 5.40 8.66 20.91
C ALA A 400 6.54 8.83 21.92
N VAL A 401 7.72 9.23 21.45
CA VAL A 401 8.90 9.49 22.30
C VAL A 401 8.61 10.56 23.35
N ASP A 402 7.99 11.67 22.96
CA ASP A 402 7.67 12.77 23.88
C ASP A 402 6.67 12.34 24.98
N GLN A 403 5.67 11.53 24.64
CA GLN A 403 4.68 11.05 25.61
C GLN A 403 5.26 10.05 26.62
N MET A 404 6.17 9.18 26.20
CA MET A 404 6.71 8.11 27.04
C MET A 404 7.96 8.50 27.84
N LYS A 405 8.65 9.59 27.48
CA LYS A 405 9.93 10.01 28.07
C LYS A 405 9.90 10.06 29.60
N ALA A 406 8.88 10.67 30.19
CA ALA A 406 8.76 10.79 31.64
C ALA A 406 8.54 9.44 32.34
N ALA A 407 7.94 8.45 31.67
CA ALA A 407 7.82 7.11 32.22
C ALA A 407 9.18 6.40 32.25
N VAL A 408 9.93 6.49 31.15
CA VAL A 408 11.25 5.86 31.05
C VAL A 408 12.24 6.46 32.06
N GLU A 409 12.29 7.79 32.18
CA GLU A 409 13.22 8.50 33.07
C GLU A 409 13.02 8.16 34.56
N ARG A 410 11.80 7.78 34.99
CA ARG A 410 11.57 7.33 36.37
C ARG A 410 12.26 6.01 36.71
N THR A 411 12.55 5.17 35.70
CA THR A 411 13.29 3.93 35.89
C THR A 411 14.79 4.15 36.05
N HIS A 412 15.29 5.37 35.79
CA HIS A 412 16.73 5.65 35.75
C HIS A 412 17.29 5.84 37.16
N GLY A 413 18.19 4.94 37.55
CA GLY A 413 19.04 5.09 38.72
C GLY A 413 20.38 5.77 38.40
N PRO A 414 21.25 5.96 39.40
CA PRO A 414 22.58 6.58 39.23
C PRO A 414 23.52 5.79 38.30
N ALA A 415 23.19 4.55 37.99
CA ALA A 415 23.93 3.72 37.05
C ALA A 415 23.64 4.10 35.57
N VAL A 416 22.55 4.79 35.26
CA VAL A 416 22.25 5.23 33.89
C VAL A 416 23.03 6.52 33.60
N LEU A 417 23.98 6.45 32.68
CA LEU A 417 24.82 7.59 32.28
C LEU A 417 24.25 8.35 31.07
N ARG A 418 23.53 7.64 30.20
CA ARG A 418 22.78 8.17 29.05
C ARG A 418 21.55 7.29 28.81
N GLY A 419 20.39 7.89 28.59
CA GLY A 419 19.12 7.19 28.37
C GLY A 419 18.49 7.50 27.02
N VAL A 420 17.15 7.59 27.00
CA VAL A 420 16.32 7.85 25.81
C VAL A 420 16.72 9.15 25.10
N GLY A 421 16.80 9.11 23.76
CA GLY A 421 17.21 10.23 22.92
C GLY A 421 18.72 10.30 22.64
N SER A 422 19.51 9.36 23.18
CA SER A 422 20.90 9.14 22.77
C SER A 422 21.00 8.01 21.74
N PHE A 423 22.11 7.90 21.01
CA PHE A 423 22.35 6.80 20.04
C PHE A 423 22.28 5.39 20.65
N GLY A 424 22.33 5.28 21.97
CA GLY A 424 22.19 4.04 22.72
C GLY A 424 22.34 4.33 24.20
N GLY A 425 21.53 3.67 25.03
CA GLY A 425 21.61 3.87 26.48
C GLY A 425 22.91 3.31 27.06
N VAL A 426 23.46 4.01 28.05
CA VAL A 426 24.75 3.69 28.69
C VAL A 426 24.52 3.38 30.16
N PHE A 427 24.84 2.16 30.58
CA PHE A 427 24.72 1.69 31.96
C PHE A 427 26.09 1.44 32.60
N SER A 428 26.32 1.98 33.79
CA SER A 428 27.57 1.85 34.54
C SER A 428 27.66 0.50 35.23
N LEU A 429 28.70 -0.26 34.93
CA LEU A 429 29.04 -1.51 35.63
C LEU A 429 29.92 -1.28 36.86
N ALA A 430 30.02 -0.06 37.39
CA ALA A 430 30.86 0.22 38.55
C ALA A 430 30.52 -0.66 39.78
N ALA A 431 29.24 -1.03 39.94
CA ALA A 431 28.74 -1.86 41.04
C ALA A 431 29.26 -3.31 41.02
N ILE A 432 29.75 -3.82 39.88
CA ILE A 432 30.22 -5.21 39.79
C ILE A 432 31.65 -5.39 40.34
N LYS A 433 32.36 -4.29 40.64
CA LYS A 433 33.75 -4.34 41.12
C LYS A 433 33.90 -5.02 42.48
N ASP A 434 32.81 -5.09 43.24
CA ASP A 434 32.76 -5.71 44.57
C ASP A 434 32.28 -7.18 44.51
N MET A 435 32.08 -7.74 43.32
CA MET A 435 31.70 -9.15 43.11
C MET A 435 32.93 -10.03 42.82
N ASP A 436 32.85 -11.30 43.21
CA ASP A 436 33.96 -12.25 43.03
C ASP A 436 34.08 -12.70 41.57
N GLU A 437 32.97 -13.15 40.98
CA GLU A 437 32.91 -13.54 39.58
C GLU A 437 31.56 -13.15 38.94
N PRO A 438 31.40 -11.87 38.54
CA PRO A 438 30.15 -11.36 37.98
C PRO A 438 29.87 -11.93 36.58
N LEU A 439 28.66 -12.42 36.38
CA LEU A 439 28.14 -12.98 35.13
C LEU A 439 26.92 -12.20 34.66
N LEU A 440 26.86 -11.88 33.37
CA LEU A 440 25.66 -11.32 32.75
C LEU A 440 24.75 -12.45 32.26
N VAL A 441 23.46 -12.30 32.51
CA VAL A 441 22.41 -13.22 32.04
C VAL A 441 21.45 -12.40 31.19
N ALA A 442 21.20 -12.82 29.95
CA ALA A 442 20.30 -12.13 29.05
C ALA A 442 19.12 -13.02 28.65
N SER A 443 17.93 -12.42 28.53
CA SER A 443 16.72 -13.03 27.97
C SER A 443 16.13 -12.06 26.96
N THR A 444 15.72 -12.60 25.81
CA THR A 444 14.93 -11.88 24.80
C THR A 444 13.67 -12.69 24.54
N ASP A 445 12.52 -12.03 24.63
CA ASP A 445 11.22 -12.68 24.45
C ASP A 445 10.22 -11.77 23.74
N GLY A 446 9.08 -12.37 23.38
CA GLY A 446 7.89 -11.67 22.92
C GLY A 446 6.70 -11.95 23.83
N VAL A 447 5.71 -11.06 23.82
CA VAL A 447 4.43 -11.27 24.55
C VAL A 447 3.60 -12.38 23.90
N GLY A 448 3.79 -12.61 22.61
CA GLY A 448 3.03 -13.57 21.82
C GLY A 448 1.61 -13.10 21.54
N THR A 449 0.70 -14.04 21.23
CA THR A 449 -0.63 -13.71 20.70
C THR A 449 -1.61 -13.07 21.70
N LYS A 450 -1.17 -12.75 22.93
CA LYS A 450 -1.88 -11.91 23.88
C LYS A 450 -1.97 -10.45 23.41
N VAL A 451 -1.01 -9.97 22.62
CA VAL A 451 -1.04 -8.61 22.04
C VAL A 451 -2.28 -8.35 21.20
N GLU A 452 -2.78 -9.36 20.48
CA GLU A 452 -4.05 -9.22 19.74
C GLU A 452 -5.23 -9.01 20.67
N LEU A 453 -5.29 -9.72 21.80
CA LEU A 453 -6.39 -9.57 22.74
C LEU A 453 -6.36 -8.17 23.39
N ALA A 454 -5.15 -7.67 23.66
CA ALA A 454 -4.92 -6.31 24.13
C ALA A 454 -5.39 -5.27 23.11
N ALA A 455 -5.01 -5.42 21.83
CA ALA A 455 -5.48 -4.57 20.73
C ALA A 455 -7.01 -4.59 20.61
N ARG A 456 -7.60 -5.79 20.58
CA ARG A 456 -9.04 -5.96 20.43
C ARG A 456 -9.85 -5.32 21.56
N LEU A 457 -9.28 -5.24 22.76
CA LEU A 457 -9.94 -4.66 23.94
C LEU A 457 -9.49 -3.22 24.24
N GLY A 458 -8.55 -2.65 23.47
CA GLY A 458 -7.98 -1.32 23.71
C GLY A 458 -7.30 -1.22 25.07
N LYS A 459 -6.56 -2.25 25.51
CA LYS A 459 -5.91 -2.31 26.82
C LYS A 459 -4.44 -2.69 26.67
N TYR A 460 -3.54 -1.71 26.55
CA TYR A 460 -2.16 -1.94 26.14
C TYR A 460 -1.15 -1.95 27.28
N LYS A 461 -1.39 -1.17 28.34
CA LYS A 461 -0.48 -1.08 29.50
C LYS A 461 -0.08 -2.45 30.09
N GLY A 462 -1.02 -3.38 30.17
CA GLY A 462 -0.77 -4.72 30.71
C GLY A 462 0.26 -5.52 29.91
N VAL A 463 0.29 -5.38 28.58
CA VAL A 463 1.25 -6.11 27.75
C VAL A 463 2.67 -5.54 27.81
N GLY A 464 2.81 -4.27 28.19
CA GLY A 464 4.11 -3.69 28.56
C GLY A 464 4.67 -4.28 29.85
N MET A 465 3.82 -4.50 30.86
CA MET A 465 4.22 -5.21 32.09
C MET A 465 4.53 -6.68 31.81
N ASP A 466 3.74 -7.32 30.94
CA ASP A 466 3.89 -8.72 30.57
C ASP A 466 5.30 -9.03 30.06
N ILE A 467 5.81 -8.22 29.12
CA ILE A 467 7.10 -8.50 28.49
C ILE A 467 8.27 -8.35 29.47
N VAL A 468 8.24 -7.31 30.31
CA VAL A 468 9.30 -7.07 31.29
C VAL A 468 9.31 -8.18 32.33
N ASN A 469 8.15 -8.53 32.89
CA ASN A 469 8.05 -9.57 33.91
C ASN A 469 8.45 -10.94 33.37
N HIS A 470 8.07 -11.27 32.13
CA HIS A 470 8.51 -12.50 31.48
C HIS A 470 10.04 -12.60 31.46
N CYS A 471 10.73 -11.58 30.95
CA CYS A 471 12.19 -11.60 30.87
C CYS A 471 12.85 -11.59 32.26
N ILE A 472 12.26 -10.91 33.25
CA ILE A 472 12.73 -10.95 34.64
C ILE A 472 12.70 -12.39 35.16
N ASP A 473 11.58 -13.07 35.00
CA ASP A 473 11.38 -14.41 35.53
C ASP A 473 12.31 -15.43 34.84
N ASP A 474 12.61 -15.23 33.55
CA ASP A 474 13.55 -16.06 32.78
C ASP A 474 15.01 -15.90 33.19
N VAL A 475 15.45 -14.72 33.60
CA VAL A 475 16.81 -14.58 34.17
C VAL A 475 16.85 -14.97 35.65
N LEU A 476 15.73 -14.82 36.37
CA LEU A 476 15.61 -15.16 37.78
C LEU A 476 15.85 -16.65 38.04
N VAL A 477 15.47 -17.53 37.11
CA VAL A 477 15.72 -18.97 37.25
C VAL A 477 17.21 -19.35 37.30
N GLN A 478 18.08 -18.44 36.85
CA GLN A 478 19.54 -18.57 36.95
C GLN A 478 20.12 -17.83 38.17
N GLY A 479 19.27 -17.24 39.01
CA GLY A 479 19.64 -16.46 40.19
C GLY A 479 19.94 -14.98 39.89
N ALA A 480 19.81 -14.53 38.64
CA ALA A 480 20.19 -13.17 38.25
C ALA A 480 19.25 -12.09 38.80
N ARG A 481 19.81 -10.89 39.02
CA ARG A 481 19.08 -9.66 39.35
C ARG A 481 19.06 -8.72 38.14
N PRO A 482 17.89 -8.19 37.75
CA PRO A 482 17.77 -7.28 36.59
C PRO A 482 18.67 -6.04 36.71
N LEU A 483 19.38 -5.68 35.62
CA LEU A 483 20.10 -4.41 35.50
C LEU A 483 19.32 -3.41 34.65
N PHE A 484 19.03 -3.79 33.42
CA PHE A 484 18.30 -2.96 32.47
C PHE A 484 17.51 -3.78 31.45
N PHE A 485 16.56 -3.11 30.80
CA PHE A 485 15.67 -3.64 29.78
C PHE A 485 15.73 -2.78 28.51
N LEU A 486 15.57 -3.43 27.35
CA LEU A 486 15.43 -2.82 26.05
C LEU A 486 14.17 -3.35 25.35
N ASP A 487 13.42 -2.50 24.68
CA ASP A 487 12.21 -2.90 23.95
C ASP A 487 12.30 -2.68 22.43
N TYR A 488 11.48 -3.42 21.70
CA TYR A 488 11.21 -3.21 20.28
C TYR A 488 9.72 -3.37 20.04
N ILE A 489 9.07 -2.31 19.55
CA ILE A 489 7.64 -2.29 19.26
C ILE A 489 7.46 -2.11 17.75
N ALA A 490 6.69 -3.00 17.13
CA ALA A 490 6.43 -2.95 15.69
C ALA A 490 4.93 -3.00 15.40
N SER A 491 4.47 -2.25 14.40
CA SER A 491 3.05 -2.19 14.02
C SER A 491 2.87 -1.94 12.52
N SER A 492 1.65 -2.20 12.01
CA SER A 492 1.29 -1.88 10.62
C SER A 492 1.13 -0.38 10.37
N LYS A 493 0.62 0.32 11.37
CA LYS A 493 0.51 1.77 11.44
C LYS A 493 0.80 2.18 12.87
N LEU A 494 1.63 3.20 13.04
CA LEU A 494 2.02 3.67 14.35
C LEU A 494 0.89 4.47 15.01
N ASP A 495 0.62 4.15 16.29
CA ASP A 495 -0.25 4.93 17.16
C ASP A 495 0.53 5.30 18.42
N ALA A 496 0.85 6.59 18.58
CA ALA A 496 1.68 7.03 19.69
C ALA A 496 1.02 6.81 21.06
N ASP A 497 -0.32 6.89 21.17
CA ASP A 497 -1.01 6.73 22.45
C ASP A 497 -0.95 5.26 22.88
N GLN A 498 -1.12 4.33 21.92
CA GLN A 498 -0.89 2.91 22.13
C GLN A 498 0.53 2.62 22.62
N VAL A 499 1.55 3.15 21.92
CA VAL A 499 2.96 2.95 22.29
C VAL A 499 3.25 3.52 23.67
N ALA A 500 2.76 4.71 23.97
CA ALA A 500 2.94 5.35 25.27
C ALA A 500 2.34 4.51 26.42
N GLU A 501 1.17 3.88 26.22
CA GLU A 501 0.60 2.96 27.20
C GLU A 501 1.47 1.73 27.43
N VAL A 502 1.94 1.08 26.35
CA VAL A 502 2.83 -0.09 26.43
C VAL A 502 4.10 0.26 27.21
N VAL A 503 4.78 1.34 26.81
CA VAL A 503 6.05 1.75 27.43
C VAL A 503 5.85 2.19 28.88
N THR A 504 4.71 2.81 29.20
CA THR A 504 4.36 3.11 30.60
C THR A 504 4.23 1.82 31.42
N GLY A 505 3.62 0.77 30.87
CA GLY A 505 3.54 -0.54 31.51
C GLY A 505 4.92 -1.17 31.72
N MET A 506 5.81 -1.08 30.73
CA MET A 506 7.19 -1.56 30.84
C MET A 506 7.95 -0.81 31.95
N ALA A 507 7.85 0.52 31.97
CA ALA A 507 8.50 1.36 32.97
C ALA A 507 8.05 1.02 34.40
N GLU A 508 6.75 0.84 34.63
CA GLU A 508 6.22 0.44 35.93
C GLU A 508 6.73 -0.95 36.37
N ALA A 509 6.84 -1.90 35.45
CA ALA A 509 7.42 -3.22 35.76
C ALA A 509 8.93 -3.13 36.07
N CYS A 510 9.67 -2.30 35.32
CA CYS A 510 11.08 -2.02 35.57
C CYS A 510 11.30 -1.37 36.95
N GLU A 511 10.47 -0.39 37.34
CA GLU A 511 10.52 0.25 38.66
C GLU A 511 10.34 -0.77 39.79
N VAL A 512 9.34 -1.65 39.68
CA VAL A 512 9.08 -2.72 40.67
C VAL A 512 10.27 -3.69 40.77
N ALA A 513 10.93 -3.97 39.65
CA ALA A 513 12.08 -4.88 39.59
C ALA A 513 13.41 -4.23 39.98
N GLY A 514 13.46 -2.90 40.10
CA GLY A 514 14.69 -2.15 40.36
C GLY A 514 15.66 -2.10 39.16
N CYS A 515 15.17 -2.25 37.93
CA CYS A 515 15.99 -2.11 36.72
C CYS A 515 15.62 -0.88 35.89
N ALA A 516 16.54 -0.48 35.01
CA ALA A 516 16.32 0.66 34.11
C ALA A 516 15.70 0.22 32.77
N LEU A 517 14.67 0.92 32.31
CA LEU A 517 14.29 0.89 30.91
C LEU A 517 15.28 1.79 30.15
N LEU A 518 16.25 1.15 29.48
CA LEU A 518 17.46 1.83 29.01
C LEU A 518 17.30 2.43 27.62
N GLY A 519 16.42 1.86 26.80
CA GLY A 519 16.12 2.32 25.45
C GLY A 519 15.19 1.35 24.73
N GLY A 520 14.72 1.76 23.57
CA GLY A 520 13.89 0.92 22.73
C GLY A 520 13.80 1.49 21.32
N GLU A 521 13.14 0.75 20.44
CA GLU A 521 12.93 1.14 19.05
C GLU A 521 11.48 0.90 18.64
N THR A 522 10.96 1.79 17.80
CA THR A 522 9.58 1.75 17.33
C THR A 522 9.55 1.73 15.80
N ALA A 523 8.90 0.73 15.21
CA ALA A 523 8.90 0.53 13.77
C ALA A 523 7.48 0.46 13.18
N GLU A 524 7.22 1.34 12.22
CA GLU A 524 6.03 1.28 11.36
C GLU A 524 6.38 0.50 10.08
N MET A 525 5.71 -0.63 9.86
CA MET A 525 6.01 -1.54 8.76
C MET A 525 4.73 -1.97 8.04
N PRO A 526 4.10 -1.06 7.26
CA PRO A 526 2.95 -1.39 6.43
C PRO A 526 3.33 -2.49 5.44
N GLY A 527 2.52 -3.54 5.36
CA GLY A 527 2.76 -4.70 4.50
C GLY A 527 3.54 -5.85 5.14
N VAL A 528 4.15 -5.66 6.33
CA VAL A 528 4.66 -6.76 7.17
C VAL A 528 3.59 -7.18 8.18
N TYR A 529 3.01 -6.21 8.90
CA TYR A 529 1.94 -6.44 9.87
C TYR A 529 0.57 -6.23 9.23
N THR A 530 -0.42 -6.99 9.69
CA THR A 530 -1.82 -6.74 9.34
C THR A 530 -2.33 -5.47 10.02
N GLU A 531 -3.28 -4.79 9.39
CA GLU A 531 -3.88 -3.57 9.92
C GLU A 531 -4.43 -3.78 11.34
N GLY A 532 -4.08 -2.87 12.27
CA GLY A 532 -4.46 -2.94 13.68
C GLY A 532 -3.65 -3.92 14.54
N SER A 533 -2.74 -4.70 13.95
CA SER A 533 -1.82 -5.58 14.69
C SER A 533 -0.53 -4.85 15.08
N PHE A 534 0.01 -5.26 16.23
CA PHE A 534 1.31 -4.86 16.72
C PHE A 534 2.01 -6.03 17.43
N ASP A 535 3.32 -5.93 17.55
CA ASP A 535 4.17 -6.89 18.26
C ASP A 535 5.11 -6.16 19.22
N ILE A 536 5.47 -6.86 20.29
CA ILE A 536 6.41 -6.38 21.32
C ILE A 536 7.46 -7.45 21.53
N ALA A 537 8.72 -7.07 21.34
CA ALA A 537 9.86 -7.82 21.80
C ALA A 537 10.58 -7.06 22.92
N GLY A 538 11.10 -7.80 23.89
CA GLY A 538 11.81 -7.26 25.04
C GLY A 538 13.12 -7.99 25.25
N THR A 539 14.14 -7.30 25.74
CA THR A 539 15.44 -7.87 26.10
C THR A 539 15.86 -7.37 27.47
N LEU A 540 16.04 -8.28 28.41
CA LEU A 540 16.52 -7.97 29.75
C LEU A 540 17.96 -8.45 29.92
N VAL A 541 18.80 -7.61 30.51
CA VAL A 541 20.13 -8.00 30.99
C VAL A 541 20.12 -7.97 32.51
N GLY A 542 20.44 -9.10 33.12
CA GLY A 542 20.62 -9.29 34.55
C GLY A 542 22.06 -9.65 34.91
N LEU A 543 22.33 -9.66 36.21
CA LEU A 543 23.63 -9.89 36.82
C LEU A 543 23.53 -10.94 37.93
N VAL A 544 24.47 -11.89 37.96
CA VAL A 544 24.60 -12.87 39.03
C VAL A 544 26.07 -13.10 39.34
N ASP A 545 26.41 -13.38 40.59
CA ASP A 545 27.75 -13.91 40.91
C ASP A 545 27.76 -15.42 40.65
N ARG A 546 28.84 -15.99 40.09
CA ARG A 546 28.93 -17.43 39.80
C ARG A 546 28.55 -18.29 41.01
N ALA A 547 28.93 -17.91 42.23
CA ALA A 547 28.65 -18.70 43.43
C ALA A 547 27.15 -18.76 43.79
N GLN A 548 26.34 -17.85 43.25
CA GLN A 548 24.90 -17.74 43.49
C GLN A 548 24.05 -18.29 42.34
N MET A 549 24.68 -18.75 41.26
CA MET A 549 23.97 -19.22 40.07
C MET A 549 23.13 -20.47 40.36
N LEU A 550 21.93 -20.49 39.77
CA LEU A 550 21.03 -21.64 39.75
C LEU A 550 21.04 -22.30 38.35
N PRO A 551 20.73 -23.61 38.24
CA PRO A 551 20.57 -24.58 39.33
C PRO A 551 21.91 -24.88 40.04
N ARG A 552 21.83 -25.21 41.33
CA ARG A 552 22.97 -25.66 42.13
C ARG A 552 23.29 -27.11 41.77
N GLY A 553 24.58 -27.48 41.80
CA GLY A 553 25.05 -28.85 41.58
C GLY A 553 24.70 -29.86 42.69
N THR A 554 23.68 -29.58 43.49
CA THR A 554 23.28 -30.33 44.70
C THR A 554 21.86 -30.90 44.60
N LEU A 555 21.30 -30.99 43.40
CA LEU A 555 20.01 -31.65 43.17
C LEU A 555 20.15 -33.16 43.37
N GLU A 556 19.25 -33.75 44.13
CA GLU A 556 19.29 -35.17 44.49
C GLU A 556 17.88 -35.82 44.56
N ASP A 557 17.85 -37.15 44.64
CA ASP A 557 16.61 -37.91 44.83
C ASP A 557 15.91 -37.48 46.13
N GLY A 558 14.60 -37.26 46.04
CA GLY A 558 13.77 -36.85 47.17
C GLY A 558 13.68 -35.34 47.39
N ASP A 559 14.45 -34.52 46.67
CA ASP A 559 14.24 -33.07 46.67
C ASP A 559 12.80 -32.73 46.28
N VAL A 560 12.19 -31.76 46.96
CA VAL A 560 10.77 -31.46 46.82
C VAL A 560 10.53 -30.35 45.80
N LEU A 561 9.44 -30.48 45.06
CA LEU A 561 8.97 -29.49 44.11
C LEU A 561 7.94 -28.59 44.80
N LEU A 562 8.29 -27.33 45.00
CA LEU A 562 7.42 -26.32 45.58
C LEU A 562 6.83 -25.44 44.46
N GLY A 563 5.52 -25.57 44.22
CA GLY A 563 4.80 -24.78 43.24
C GLY A 563 4.36 -23.42 43.80
N VAL A 564 4.56 -22.37 43.01
CA VAL A 564 4.18 -20.99 43.30
C VAL A 564 3.09 -20.54 42.34
N ALA A 565 2.07 -19.86 42.87
CA ALA A 565 0.85 -19.55 42.14
C ALA A 565 1.07 -18.61 40.95
N SER A 566 0.56 -19.01 39.77
CA SER A 566 0.30 -18.08 38.68
C SER A 566 -0.92 -17.22 38.97
N ASN A 567 -0.97 -16.02 38.39
CA ASN A 567 -2.14 -15.15 38.50
C ASN A 567 -3.08 -15.27 37.28
N GLY A 568 -2.74 -16.13 36.31
CA GLY A 568 -3.45 -16.33 35.05
C GLY A 568 -2.59 -17.10 34.05
N PRO A 569 -2.92 -17.07 32.74
CA PRO A 569 -2.15 -17.74 31.69
C PRO A 569 -0.80 -17.07 31.39
N HIS A 570 -0.51 -15.93 32.04
CA HIS A 570 0.66 -15.11 31.79
C HIS A 570 0.69 -14.61 30.33
N THR A 571 1.69 -15.02 29.54
CA THR A 571 1.87 -14.69 28.12
C THR A 571 1.78 -15.91 27.20
N ASN A 572 1.39 -17.08 27.72
CA ASN A 572 1.44 -18.34 26.98
C ASN A 572 0.04 -18.94 26.76
N GLY A 573 -0.11 -19.72 25.68
CA GLY A 573 -1.36 -20.42 25.36
C GLY A 573 -2.47 -19.54 24.76
N TYR A 574 -2.23 -18.26 24.47
CA TYR A 574 -3.27 -17.33 23.98
C TYR A 574 -3.84 -17.72 22.62
N SER A 575 -3.08 -18.38 21.76
CA SER A 575 -3.59 -18.92 20.49
C SER A 575 -4.69 -19.98 20.71
N LEU A 576 -4.58 -20.77 21.79
CA LEU A 576 -5.62 -21.72 22.20
C LEU A 576 -6.77 -20.96 22.88
N LEU A 577 -6.46 -20.14 23.89
CA LEU A 577 -7.48 -19.44 24.68
C LEU A 577 -8.39 -18.54 23.83
N ARG A 578 -7.82 -17.83 22.84
CA ARG A 578 -8.59 -17.01 21.89
C ARG A 578 -9.58 -17.84 21.06
N LYS A 579 -9.19 -19.05 20.66
CA LYS A 579 -10.08 -19.97 19.92
C LYS A 579 -11.14 -20.56 20.84
N VAL A 580 -10.76 -21.01 22.04
CA VAL A 580 -11.66 -21.60 23.03
C VAL A 580 -12.74 -20.61 23.46
N PHE A 581 -12.39 -19.34 23.66
CA PHE A 581 -13.31 -18.30 24.11
C PHE A 581 -13.85 -17.40 23.00
N ALA A 582 -13.66 -17.75 21.73
CA ALA A 582 -14.10 -16.92 20.59
C ALA A 582 -15.63 -16.65 20.60
N TRP A 583 -16.41 -17.53 21.22
CA TRP A 583 -17.87 -17.46 21.28
C TRP A 583 -18.40 -16.71 22.51
N LEU A 584 -17.56 -16.42 23.52
CA LEU A 584 -18.00 -15.79 24.76
C LEU A 584 -17.60 -14.29 24.78
N PRO A 585 -18.53 -13.36 25.09
CA PRO A 585 -18.20 -11.95 25.23
C PRO A 585 -17.12 -11.72 26.29
N MET A 586 -16.15 -10.84 26.00
CA MET A 586 -15.00 -10.60 26.89
C MET A 586 -15.38 -9.84 28.16
N ASP A 587 -16.52 -9.15 28.16
CA ASP A 587 -17.12 -8.45 29.32
C ASP A 587 -18.01 -9.36 30.20
N SER A 588 -18.16 -10.63 29.83
CA SER A 588 -18.89 -11.60 30.65
C SER A 588 -18.10 -11.95 31.92
N VAL A 589 -18.83 -12.31 32.98
CA VAL A 589 -18.27 -12.82 34.24
C VAL A 589 -18.68 -14.30 34.36
N PRO A 590 -17.84 -15.25 33.92
CA PRO A 590 -18.15 -16.68 34.04
C PRO A 590 -18.34 -17.11 35.51
N ALA A 591 -19.04 -18.23 35.71
CA ALA A 591 -19.26 -18.77 37.06
C ALA A 591 -17.93 -19.01 37.80
N GLY A 592 -17.83 -18.51 39.02
CA GLY A 592 -16.62 -18.61 39.85
C GLY A 592 -15.54 -17.55 39.57
N PHE A 593 -15.76 -16.64 38.62
CA PHE A 593 -14.88 -15.49 38.41
C PHE A 593 -15.33 -14.31 39.28
N TYR A 594 -14.37 -13.45 39.65
CA TYR A 594 -14.61 -12.19 40.36
C TYR A 594 -14.42 -10.95 39.48
N CYS A 595 -14.06 -11.16 38.21
CA CYS A 595 -13.82 -10.13 37.21
C CYS A 595 -14.27 -10.66 35.84
N THR A 596 -14.27 -9.79 34.83
CA THR A 596 -14.64 -10.20 33.47
C THR A 596 -13.64 -11.19 32.88
N LEU A 597 -14.06 -11.99 31.90
CA LEU A 597 -13.16 -12.91 31.20
C LEU A 597 -11.97 -12.16 30.58
N GLY A 598 -12.22 -11.00 29.98
CA GLY A 598 -11.19 -10.15 29.39
C GLY A 598 -10.18 -9.67 30.42
N GLU A 599 -10.61 -9.28 31.63
CA GLU A 599 -9.70 -8.90 32.72
C GLU A 599 -8.92 -10.09 33.28
N ALA A 600 -9.53 -11.27 33.38
CA ALA A 600 -8.85 -12.48 33.81
C ALA A 600 -7.77 -12.91 32.80
N LEU A 601 -8.05 -12.79 31.50
CA LEU A 601 -7.10 -13.10 30.43
C LEU A 601 -6.02 -12.02 30.28
N LEU A 602 -6.34 -10.73 30.44
CA LEU A 602 -5.37 -9.64 30.30
C LEU A 602 -4.61 -9.33 31.58
N ARG A 603 -4.75 -10.14 32.64
CA ARG A 603 -3.97 -9.93 33.85
C ARG A 603 -2.46 -9.98 33.53
N PRO A 604 -1.66 -9.01 34.00
CA PRO A 604 -0.23 -8.98 33.71
C PRO A 604 0.49 -10.23 34.22
N HIS A 605 1.50 -10.67 33.47
CA HIS A 605 2.45 -11.71 33.83
C HIS A 605 2.99 -11.39 35.21
N ARG A 606 2.91 -12.36 36.11
CA ARG A 606 3.30 -12.16 37.51
C ARG A 606 4.82 -12.07 37.62
N ASN A 607 5.35 -10.97 38.15
CA ASN A 607 6.75 -10.87 38.52
C ASN A 607 7.06 -11.71 39.78
N TYR A 608 7.95 -12.69 39.68
CA TYR A 608 8.33 -13.55 40.82
C TYR A 608 9.55 -13.04 41.59
N LEU A 609 10.27 -12.02 41.11
CA LEU A 609 11.44 -11.49 41.83
C LEU A 609 11.09 -10.97 43.23
N PRO A 610 10.06 -10.14 43.44
CA PRO A 610 9.64 -9.74 44.80
C PRO A 610 9.10 -10.88 45.65
N VAL A 611 8.60 -11.96 45.03
CA VAL A 611 8.00 -13.11 45.71
C VAL A 611 9.06 -14.10 46.20
N LEU A 612 10.09 -14.34 45.39
CA LEU A 612 11.09 -15.38 45.61
C LEU A 612 12.46 -14.86 45.99
N GLY A 613 12.73 -13.55 45.89
CA GLY A 613 14.03 -12.96 46.18
C GLY A 613 14.61 -13.40 47.53
N ALA A 614 13.84 -13.27 48.62
CA ALA A 614 14.28 -13.67 49.96
C ALA A 614 14.59 -15.18 50.08
N ALA A 615 13.79 -16.03 49.42
CA ALA A 615 14.01 -17.47 49.39
C ALA A 615 15.27 -17.86 48.61
N ILE A 616 15.52 -17.17 47.48
CA ILE A 616 16.73 -17.36 46.67
C ILE A 616 17.97 -16.91 47.43
N ASP A 617 17.92 -15.71 48.03
CA ASP A 617 19.02 -15.10 48.80
C ASP A 617 19.39 -15.92 50.04
N SER A 618 18.46 -16.73 50.56
CA SER A 618 18.72 -17.63 51.68
C SER A 618 19.70 -18.77 51.33
N GLY A 619 20.00 -18.97 50.04
CA GLY A 619 20.88 -20.04 49.55
C GLY A 619 20.29 -21.46 49.60
N ARG A 620 19.02 -21.60 50.00
CA ARG A 620 18.36 -22.92 50.19
C ARG A 620 17.61 -23.41 48.94
N VAL A 621 17.31 -22.52 48.01
CA VAL A 621 16.75 -22.89 46.71
C VAL A 621 17.85 -23.54 45.87
N LYS A 622 17.61 -24.79 45.46
CA LYS A 622 18.53 -25.58 44.63
C LYS A 622 18.31 -25.32 43.14
N ALA A 623 17.08 -25.14 42.69
CA ALA A 623 16.75 -24.80 41.31
C ALA A 623 15.41 -24.07 41.21
N LEU A 624 15.18 -23.39 40.09
CA LEU A 624 13.93 -22.72 39.74
C LEU A 624 13.53 -23.08 38.31
N ALA A 625 12.24 -23.29 38.05
CA ALA A 625 11.71 -23.45 36.71
C ALA A 625 10.53 -22.50 36.48
N HIS A 626 10.69 -21.59 35.52
CA HIS A 626 9.65 -20.69 35.07
C HIS A 626 8.73 -21.43 34.11
N ILE A 627 7.43 -21.47 34.42
CA ILE A 627 6.46 -22.29 33.68
C ILE A 627 5.80 -21.44 32.59
N THR A 628 6.37 -21.53 31.38
CA THR A 628 5.96 -20.78 30.19
C THR A 628 5.34 -21.70 29.12
N GLY A 629 5.60 -21.45 27.83
CA GLY A 629 5.20 -22.35 26.74
C GLY A 629 5.76 -23.75 26.96
N GLY A 630 4.96 -24.78 26.69
CA GLY A 630 5.32 -26.17 27.01
C GLY A 630 5.01 -26.60 28.45
N GLY A 631 4.59 -25.64 29.31
CA GLY A 631 4.06 -25.91 30.64
C GLY A 631 5.03 -26.64 31.58
N LEU A 632 4.50 -27.37 32.57
CA LEU A 632 5.33 -28.16 33.48
C LEU A 632 6.20 -29.20 32.73
N PRO A 633 5.67 -29.96 31.74
CA PRO A 633 6.42 -31.02 31.08
C PRO A 633 7.67 -30.56 30.33
N GLU A 634 7.68 -29.36 29.74
CA GLU A 634 8.83 -28.90 28.94
C GLU A 634 9.77 -27.93 29.67
N ASN A 635 9.30 -27.27 30.74
CA ASN A 635 10.11 -26.27 31.46
C ASN A 635 10.86 -26.87 32.65
N LEU A 636 10.23 -27.74 33.42
CA LEU A 636 10.88 -28.34 34.59
C LEU A 636 12.12 -29.19 34.25
N PRO A 637 12.16 -29.97 33.14
CA PRO A 637 13.37 -30.69 32.72
C PRO A 637 14.60 -29.84 32.50
N ARG A 638 14.42 -28.56 32.14
CA ARG A 638 15.52 -27.67 31.75
C ARG A 638 16.49 -27.39 32.90
N VAL A 639 16.04 -27.60 34.14
CA VAL A 639 16.86 -27.37 35.35
C VAL A 639 17.33 -28.67 36.01
N LEU A 640 16.96 -29.84 35.48
CA LEU A 640 17.33 -31.12 36.05
C LEU A 640 18.65 -31.66 35.48
N PRO A 641 19.47 -32.36 36.27
CA PRO A 641 20.55 -33.18 35.73
C PRO A 641 20.00 -34.44 35.03
N GLU A 642 20.80 -35.09 34.19
CA GLU A 642 20.40 -36.33 33.49
C GLU A 642 20.08 -37.49 34.44
N SER A 643 20.54 -37.42 35.68
CA SER A 643 20.34 -38.43 36.71
C SER A 643 19.00 -38.30 37.45
N LEU A 644 18.16 -37.32 37.13
CA LEU A 644 16.90 -37.07 37.85
C LEU A 644 15.74 -36.80 36.89
N ASP A 645 14.57 -37.29 37.30
CA ASP A 645 13.25 -36.98 36.77
C ASP A 645 12.45 -36.20 37.83
N ALA A 646 11.36 -35.57 37.41
CA ALA A 646 10.40 -34.91 38.28
C ALA A 646 9.06 -35.66 38.28
N VAL A 647 8.56 -36.00 39.47
CA VAL A 647 7.22 -36.56 39.64
C VAL A 647 6.32 -35.47 40.21
N VAL A 648 5.30 -35.08 39.45
CA VAL A 648 4.31 -34.07 39.84
C VAL A 648 2.99 -34.75 40.16
N GLN A 649 2.47 -34.51 41.35
CA GLN A 649 1.20 -35.01 41.83
C GLN A 649 0.09 -34.03 41.46
N LEU A 650 -0.75 -34.39 40.48
CA LEU A 650 -1.91 -33.59 40.13
C LEU A 650 -2.91 -33.53 41.30
N GLY A 651 -3.62 -32.41 41.45
CA GLY A 651 -4.57 -32.18 42.54
C GLY A 651 -3.92 -31.71 43.86
N SER A 652 -2.60 -31.57 43.91
CA SER A 652 -1.88 -31.06 45.10
C SER A 652 -1.95 -29.53 45.29
N TRP A 653 -2.48 -28.80 44.31
CA TRP A 653 -2.78 -27.36 44.39
C TRP A 653 -4.16 -27.06 43.81
N PRO A 654 -4.80 -25.94 44.20
CA PRO A 654 -6.08 -25.54 43.64
C PRO A 654 -5.92 -25.02 42.20
N ILE A 655 -6.66 -25.60 41.24
CA ILE A 655 -6.70 -25.10 39.86
C ILE A 655 -7.56 -23.82 39.79
N PRO A 656 -7.01 -22.68 39.32
CA PRO A 656 -7.77 -21.44 39.20
C PRO A 656 -9.04 -21.57 38.33
N PRO A 657 -10.12 -20.80 38.61
CA PRO A 657 -11.38 -20.87 37.88
C PRO A 657 -11.25 -20.78 36.35
N LEU A 658 -10.32 -19.95 35.84
CA LEU A 658 -10.07 -19.83 34.41
C LEU A 658 -9.66 -21.15 33.76
N PHE A 659 -8.73 -21.87 34.37
CA PHE A 659 -8.24 -23.13 33.82
C PHE A 659 -9.26 -24.26 33.96
N ARG A 660 -10.08 -24.23 35.02
CA ARG A 660 -11.24 -25.13 35.15
C ARG A 660 -12.27 -24.89 34.06
N LEU A 661 -12.59 -23.62 33.77
CA LEU A 661 -13.48 -23.28 32.67
C LEU A 661 -12.91 -23.78 31.34
N VAL A 662 -11.60 -23.61 31.08
CA VAL A 662 -10.94 -24.17 29.89
C VAL A 662 -11.10 -25.70 29.84
N GLN A 663 -10.89 -26.40 30.96
CA GLN A 663 -11.08 -27.86 31.05
C GLN A 663 -12.52 -28.29 30.75
N GLU A 664 -13.51 -27.52 31.19
CA GLU A 664 -14.94 -27.83 30.97
C GLU A 664 -15.35 -27.63 29.50
N VAL A 665 -14.82 -26.60 28.84
CA VAL A 665 -15.23 -26.25 27.46
C VAL A 665 -14.34 -26.86 26.38
N ALA A 666 -13.08 -27.19 26.70
CA ALA A 666 -12.14 -27.77 25.74
C ALA A 666 -12.06 -29.29 25.92
N SER A 667 -12.36 -30.04 24.86
CA SER A 667 -12.19 -31.51 24.81
C SER A 667 -10.71 -31.93 24.63
N LEU A 668 -9.80 -31.31 25.38
CA LEU A 668 -8.36 -31.60 25.32
C LEU A 668 -7.96 -32.62 26.39
N PRO A 669 -7.08 -33.58 26.07
CA PRO A 669 -6.48 -34.46 27.08
C PRO A 669 -5.75 -33.64 28.16
N ILE A 670 -5.78 -34.12 29.41
CA ILE A 670 -5.11 -33.46 30.55
C ILE A 670 -3.65 -33.13 30.23
N HIS A 671 -2.90 -34.09 29.66
CA HIS A 671 -1.51 -33.86 29.28
C HIS A 671 -1.32 -32.65 28.35
N GLU A 672 -2.23 -32.46 27.39
CA GLU A 672 -2.14 -31.34 26.44
C GLU A 672 -2.41 -29.99 27.11
N LEU A 673 -3.32 -29.95 28.08
CA LEU A 673 -3.57 -28.75 28.88
C LEU A 673 -2.36 -28.36 29.70
N TYR A 674 -1.73 -29.33 30.38
CA TYR A 674 -0.52 -29.11 31.19
C TYR A 674 0.72 -28.80 30.36
N ARG A 675 0.72 -29.13 29.07
CA ARG A 675 1.74 -28.73 28.11
C ARG A 675 1.48 -27.33 27.54
N THR A 676 0.23 -26.90 27.45
CA THR A 676 -0.12 -25.61 26.82
C THR A 676 -0.19 -24.47 27.83
N LEU A 677 -0.64 -24.77 29.05
CA LEU A 677 -0.96 -23.79 30.09
C LEU A 677 -0.24 -24.15 31.39
N ASN A 678 0.03 -23.13 32.20
CA ASN A 678 0.68 -23.28 33.50
C ASN A 678 -0.23 -23.91 34.58
N MET A 679 -1.54 -24.04 34.29
CA MET A 679 -2.55 -24.68 35.15
C MET A 679 -2.58 -24.19 36.61
N GLY A 680 -2.15 -22.95 36.86
CA GLY A 680 -2.13 -22.33 38.18
C GLY A 680 -0.75 -22.27 38.85
N ILE A 681 0.29 -22.89 38.28
CA ILE A 681 1.66 -22.84 38.81
C ILE A 681 2.56 -22.10 37.83
N GLY A 682 3.00 -20.89 38.17
CA GLY A 682 3.85 -20.09 37.28
C GLY A 682 5.34 -20.28 37.51
N MET A 683 5.74 -20.70 38.72
CA MET A 683 7.13 -20.98 39.06
C MET A 683 7.22 -22.23 39.94
N VAL A 684 8.26 -23.04 39.76
CA VAL A 684 8.56 -24.19 40.62
C VAL A 684 9.94 -23.99 41.23
N ALA A 685 10.02 -24.03 42.56
CA ALA A 685 11.28 -24.07 43.30
C ALA A 685 11.60 -25.49 43.75
N VAL A 686 12.84 -25.92 43.53
CA VAL A 686 13.35 -27.21 44.01
C VAL A 686 14.18 -26.98 45.26
N VAL A 687 13.84 -27.66 46.34
CA VAL A 687 14.50 -27.50 47.65
C VAL A 687 14.70 -28.86 48.32
N ALA A 688 15.66 -28.95 49.24
CA ALA A 688 15.78 -30.11 50.11
C ALA A 688 14.55 -30.22 51.02
N VAL A 689 14.15 -31.46 51.33
CA VAL A 689 13.04 -31.74 52.27
C VAL A 689 13.25 -31.02 53.62
N ALA A 690 14.50 -30.98 54.10
CA ALA A 690 14.86 -30.33 55.36
C ALA A 690 14.70 -28.80 55.34
N ASP A 691 14.84 -28.18 54.16
CA ASP A 691 14.76 -26.73 54.00
C ASP A 691 13.35 -26.24 53.63
N LEU A 692 12.44 -27.15 53.26
CA LEU A 692 11.09 -26.84 52.78
C LEU A 692 10.36 -25.82 53.64
N THR A 693 10.20 -26.09 54.95
CA THR A 693 9.45 -25.22 55.86
C THR A 693 10.06 -23.82 55.93
N ALA A 694 11.39 -23.74 55.90
CA ALA A 694 12.09 -22.48 56.02
C ALA A 694 12.07 -21.67 54.73
N VAL A 695 12.04 -22.33 53.56
CA VAL A 695 11.83 -21.66 52.27
C VAL A 695 10.39 -21.18 52.14
N GLN A 696 9.39 -21.99 52.51
CA GLN A 696 7.98 -21.58 52.48
C GLN A 696 7.73 -20.35 53.37
N ALA A 697 8.38 -20.26 54.53
CA ALA A 697 8.27 -19.10 55.43
C ALA A 697 8.86 -17.80 54.85
N LEU A 698 9.72 -17.87 53.83
CA LEU A 698 10.31 -16.71 53.14
C LEU A 698 9.48 -16.25 51.95
N ILE A 699 8.50 -17.05 51.52
CA ILE A 699 7.60 -16.71 50.41
C ILE A 699 6.32 -16.12 51.04
N PRO A 700 5.97 -14.86 50.74
CA PRO A 700 4.88 -14.15 51.42
C PRO A 700 3.48 -14.56 50.93
N GLU A 701 3.30 -15.81 50.51
CA GLU A 701 2.05 -16.37 50.02
C GLU A 701 1.98 -17.88 50.16
N GLU A 702 0.80 -18.45 49.94
CA GLU A 702 0.61 -19.89 49.96
C GLU A 702 1.37 -20.55 48.81
N THR A 703 2.02 -21.66 49.11
CA THR A 703 2.78 -22.50 48.17
C THR A 703 2.44 -23.96 48.43
N TRP A 704 2.56 -24.80 47.39
CA TRP A 704 2.16 -26.20 47.47
C TRP A 704 3.32 -27.13 47.16
N VAL A 705 3.48 -28.20 47.94
CA VAL A 705 4.37 -29.30 47.55
C VAL A 705 3.67 -30.06 46.43
N ILE A 706 4.11 -29.80 45.20
CA ILE A 706 3.49 -30.37 44.00
C ILE A 706 4.10 -31.70 43.58
N GLY A 707 5.20 -32.12 44.21
CA GLY A 707 5.92 -33.31 43.81
C GLY A 707 7.31 -33.43 44.40
N ARG A 708 8.12 -34.29 43.79
CA ARG A 708 9.52 -34.55 44.17
C ARG A 708 10.37 -34.97 42.99
N LEU A 709 11.69 -34.86 43.11
CA LEU A 709 12.65 -35.47 42.21
C LEU A 709 12.83 -36.95 42.53
N THR A 710 13.05 -37.75 41.49
CA THR A 710 13.29 -39.20 41.57
C THR A 710 14.34 -39.62 40.54
N PRO A 711 15.04 -40.76 40.71
CA PRO A 711 15.89 -41.29 39.66
C PRO A 711 15.06 -41.71 38.45
N PRO A 712 15.58 -41.57 37.21
CA PRO A 712 14.88 -42.02 36.03
C PRO A 712 14.74 -43.56 36.00
N PRO A 713 13.73 -44.11 35.30
CA PRO A 713 13.63 -45.54 35.06
C PRO A 713 14.89 -46.05 34.34
N ALA A 714 15.37 -47.24 34.69
CA ALA A 714 16.58 -47.83 34.09
C ALA A 714 16.54 -47.99 32.55
N THR A 715 15.37 -47.87 31.94
CA THR A 715 15.12 -48.06 30.51
C THR A 715 14.81 -46.77 29.75
N ALA A 716 14.87 -45.59 30.39
CA ALA A 716 14.49 -44.31 29.79
C ALA A 716 15.59 -43.25 29.99
N PRO A 717 15.72 -42.27 29.08
CA PRO A 717 16.55 -41.10 29.32
C PRO A 717 15.97 -40.29 30.49
N GLY A 718 16.83 -39.71 31.34
CA GLY A 718 16.39 -38.83 32.43
C GLY A 718 15.91 -37.45 31.96
N ARG A 719 15.64 -36.55 32.91
CA ARG A 719 15.01 -35.25 32.70
C ARG A 719 13.58 -35.34 32.18
N GLN A 720 12.79 -36.30 32.66
CA GLN A 720 11.37 -36.41 32.33
C GLN A 720 10.49 -35.87 33.44
N VAL A 721 9.28 -35.41 33.06
CA VAL A 721 8.23 -35.03 34.03
C VAL A 721 7.11 -36.06 33.97
N HIS A 722 6.83 -36.68 35.10
CA HIS A 722 5.77 -37.66 35.27
C HIS A 722 4.59 -36.99 35.97
N LEU A 723 3.50 -36.74 35.24
CA LEU A 723 2.25 -36.22 35.80
C LEU A 723 1.42 -37.39 36.34
N LEU A 724 1.34 -37.52 37.67
CA LEU A 724 0.54 -38.57 38.32
C LEU A 724 -0.85 -38.02 38.67
N PRO A 725 -1.94 -38.72 38.29
CA PRO A 725 -3.28 -38.34 38.69
C PRO A 725 -3.45 -38.41 40.22
N ALA A 726 -4.37 -37.59 40.73
CA ALA A 726 -4.80 -37.56 42.14
C ALA A 726 -5.39 -38.89 42.59
#